data_AF-A0ABD7D436-F1
#
_entry.id   AF-A0ABD7D436-F1
#
_cell.length_a   1.000
_cell.length_b   1.000
_cell.length_c   1.000
_cell.angle_alpha   90.00
_cell.angle_beta   90.00
_cell.angle_gamma   90.00
#
_symmetry.space_group_name_H-M   'P 1'
#
loop_
_entity.id
_entity.type
_entity.pdbx_description
1 polymer ?
#
loop_
_entity_poly.entity_id
_entity_poly.type
_entity_poly.pdbx_seq_one_letter_code
_entity_poly.pdbx_strand_id
1 'polypeptide(L)'
;MMDSDDLLDRVSGRPVSGTVGRALTGQYIFLPERGSGEAGLRPLGTGEYYVEQRSPDRAESDQATVEAVLAIGRIVATLTARKASLTELADIHPLVDGAAAMKALSRQPLEEAIEEHLPFLRSVCFRPVSRLLPINHLVPVPRARRITPNTVMRLAAHSEDWASLRPDGVRPDRVLSPEREVNLDLYENRVAVHLVDQLWRYLTVRIAQIRDIKGMFSDVERYIDDVSSRPWQQSSLRLWHLLAHFVKQEEWDARASLRLQELEKLRSAVSALRRSPLWNSVNRRAALGTSLRATNLFIGEDRFRHVADLWRQWMATRTRFISVDDEFSRGQEWCRGYECYVVVLLLRAFDEVGGEPADQSVLARGAVPVHYRYRGSDVTLRWGEDGVLVIERDETVVLRVVPLPHPLTESRLRVPVLDELAMLTVQPPTEPTLVLYPGGREERQELPQSVRLQSFEAPGAPAPGKDGTPLWKIPVSPLEIDSVTRLGRGLRFVLEQPRLSGYPYHVSVGAGVDTEFVSRIPWLSMGTNGLIVTRVPADHELAAARAMVLAQRRDTSRFQQRGTNATAVEELWEEVGRAVKQTVALTRCPRCGAESATPDRTLQIRGDGHFRCSCGQCGGIWEGRRCRTCRQLYPILESSALVDAGNADGDYLDRHFATDLLAAPCWVRARVFICPQCTVCGNAEGESQCARCSDGSATAGQGLGGRRSRASD
;
A
#
# COMPACT_ATOMS: atom_id res chain seq x y z
N MET A 1 17.46 11.38 -35.07
CA MET A 1 17.45 10.21 -34.18
C MET A 1 17.96 10.70 -32.84
N MET A 2 17.06 10.99 -31.91
CA MET A 2 17.39 11.41 -30.55
C MET A 2 17.16 10.18 -29.67
N ASP A 3 18.23 9.59 -29.14
CA ASP A 3 18.16 8.57 -28.09
C ASP A 3 17.70 9.26 -26.80
N SER A 4 16.44 9.05 -26.42
CA SER A 4 15.74 9.80 -25.38
C SER A 4 15.79 9.08 -24.02
N ASP A 5 16.93 9.09 -23.32
CA ASP A 5 17.04 8.58 -21.93
C ASP A 5 16.84 9.72 -20.91
N ASP A 6 15.64 10.30 -20.92
CA ASP A 6 15.31 11.54 -20.20
C ASP A 6 14.54 11.32 -18.87
N LEU A 7 13.87 10.17 -18.71
CA LEU A 7 13.09 9.84 -17.52
C LEU A 7 13.81 8.79 -16.67
N LEU A 8 13.85 9.01 -15.36
CA LEU A 8 14.28 8.01 -14.39
C LEU A 8 13.06 7.26 -13.84
N ASP A 9 13.03 5.94 -13.97
CA ASP A 9 12.09 5.10 -13.21
C ASP A 9 12.59 4.98 -11.77
N ARG A 10 11.87 5.60 -10.84
CA ARG A 10 12.24 5.64 -9.42
C ARG A 10 12.15 4.27 -8.76
N VAL A 11 11.33 3.36 -9.29
CA VAL A 11 11.16 2.01 -8.75
C VAL A 11 12.39 1.17 -9.09
N SER A 12 12.74 1.06 -10.37
CA SER A 12 13.90 0.29 -10.82
C SER A 12 15.25 1.00 -10.59
N GLY A 13 15.26 2.33 -10.49
CA GLY A 13 16.46 3.15 -10.42
C GLY A 13 17.18 3.31 -11.76
N ARG A 14 16.51 3.04 -12.89
CA ARG A 14 17.11 3.03 -14.23
C ARG A 14 16.47 4.08 -15.14
N PRO A 15 17.25 4.65 -16.08
CA PRO A 15 16.69 5.52 -17.11
C PRO A 15 15.76 4.71 -18.04
N VAL A 16 14.71 5.36 -18.53
CA VAL A 16 13.69 4.78 -19.42
C VAL A 16 13.45 5.70 -20.60
N SER A 17 13.28 5.10 -21.78
CA SER A 17 13.03 5.84 -23.01
C SER A 17 11.63 6.48 -23.04
N GLY A 18 11.54 7.72 -23.55
CA GLY A 18 10.43 8.68 -23.34
C GLY A 18 9.00 8.29 -23.75
N THR A 19 8.76 7.17 -24.43
CA THR A 19 7.39 6.67 -24.70
C THR A 19 6.94 5.65 -23.66
N VAL A 20 6.65 6.14 -22.45
CA VAL A 20 5.94 5.35 -21.44
C VAL A 20 4.45 5.32 -21.81
N GLY A 21 3.94 4.17 -22.25
CA GLY A 21 2.54 4.03 -22.66
C GLY A 21 1.55 4.37 -21.53
N ARG A 22 1.31 3.42 -20.62
CA ARG A 22 0.56 3.65 -19.38
C ARG A 22 1.58 3.85 -18.26
N ALA A 23 1.50 4.96 -17.53
CA ALA A 23 2.43 5.28 -16.45
C ALA A 23 1.68 5.38 -15.12
N LEU A 24 2.30 4.90 -14.04
CA LEU A 24 1.80 5.14 -12.69
C LEU A 24 2.21 6.55 -12.25
N THR A 25 1.28 7.29 -11.66
CA THR A 25 1.51 8.68 -11.21
C THR A 25 2.72 8.74 -10.26
N GLY A 26 3.71 9.56 -10.61
CA GLY A 26 4.91 9.74 -9.79
C GLY A 26 5.92 8.59 -9.84
N GLN A 27 5.73 7.56 -10.68
CA GLN A 27 6.73 6.51 -10.90
C GLN A 27 8.00 7.05 -11.58
N TYR A 28 7.80 7.93 -12.57
CA TYR A 28 8.89 8.51 -13.34
C TYR A 28 9.14 9.96 -12.92
N ILE A 29 10.40 10.34 -12.90
CA ILE A 29 10.84 11.71 -12.66
C ILE A 29 11.83 12.14 -13.74
N PHE A 30 11.75 13.40 -14.13
CA PHE A 30 12.69 13.97 -15.08
C PHE A 30 13.93 14.49 -14.35
N LEU A 31 15.08 13.89 -14.63
CA LEU A 31 16.39 14.30 -14.11
C LEU A 31 17.38 14.30 -15.27
N PRO A 32 17.62 15.44 -15.93
CA PRO A 32 18.53 15.46 -17.06
C PRO A 32 19.99 15.48 -16.60
N GLU A 33 20.84 14.71 -17.28
CA GLU A 33 22.24 15.08 -17.46
C GLU A 33 22.46 15.86 -18.78
N ARG A 34 21.54 15.81 -19.77
CA ARG A 34 21.73 16.38 -21.12
C ARG A 34 20.46 16.79 -21.92
N GLY A 35 19.47 17.51 -21.35
CA GLY A 35 18.38 18.06 -22.20
C GLY A 35 17.07 18.40 -21.49
N SER A 36 16.01 18.63 -22.28
CA SER A 36 14.61 18.83 -21.85
C SER A 36 13.73 17.69 -22.37
N GLY A 37 12.97 17.02 -21.50
CA GLY A 37 12.04 15.94 -21.88
C GLY A 37 10.61 16.43 -22.05
N GLU A 38 9.75 15.61 -22.68
CA GLU A 38 8.32 15.88 -22.88
C GLU A 38 7.45 14.91 -22.07
N ALA A 39 6.43 15.42 -21.37
CA ALA A 39 5.36 14.61 -20.77
C ALA A 39 4.00 15.04 -21.32
N GLY A 40 3.40 14.19 -22.15
CA GLY A 40 2.17 14.54 -22.85
C GLY A 40 2.39 15.71 -23.81
N LEU A 41 1.71 16.85 -23.57
CA LEU A 41 1.77 18.07 -24.39
C LEU A 41 2.67 19.19 -23.80
N ARG A 42 3.41 18.93 -22.72
CA ARG A 42 4.19 19.95 -21.99
C ARG A 42 5.63 19.47 -21.71
N PRO A 43 6.65 20.34 -21.85
CA PRO A 43 8.01 20.04 -21.43
C PRO A 43 8.12 19.93 -19.90
N LEU A 44 8.89 18.94 -19.42
CA LEU A 44 9.19 18.77 -17.99
C LEU A 44 10.46 19.53 -17.60
N GLY A 45 10.42 20.17 -16.43
CA GLY A 45 11.58 20.73 -15.76
C GLY A 45 12.29 19.72 -14.86
N THR A 46 13.58 19.91 -14.59
CA THR A 46 14.37 19.05 -13.69
C THR A 46 13.69 18.88 -12.33
N GLY A 47 13.52 17.64 -11.89
CA GLY A 47 12.85 17.28 -10.65
C GLY A 47 11.33 17.27 -10.72
N GLU A 48 10.72 17.47 -11.89
CA GLU A 48 9.28 17.29 -12.10
C GLU A 48 8.92 15.82 -12.37
N TYR A 49 7.80 15.38 -11.79
CA TYR A 49 7.29 14.02 -11.98
C TYR A 49 6.53 13.90 -13.30
N TYR A 50 6.54 12.72 -13.89
CA TYR A 50 5.60 12.38 -14.93
C TYR A 50 4.20 12.19 -14.32
N VAL A 51 3.22 12.97 -14.79
CA VAL A 51 1.82 12.89 -14.38
C VAL A 51 0.96 12.71 -15.64
N GLU A 52 0.35 11.53 -15.80
CA GLU A 52 -0.53 11.25 -16.94
C GLU A 52 -1.79 12.13 -16.85
N GLN A 53 -2.12 12.86 -17.93
CA GLN A 53 -3.37 13.62 -18.03
C GLN A 53 -4.55 12.64 -18.08
N ARG A 54 -5.33 12.51 -17.00
CA ARG A 54 -6.50 11.64 -16.96
C ARG A 54 -7.72 12.34 -16.38
N SER A 55 -8.86 12.01 -16.98
CA SER A 55 -10.19 12.61 -16.75
C SER A 55 -10.52 12.86 -15.26
N PRO A 56 -11.12 14.01 -14.92
CA PRO A 56 -11.38 14.49 -13.55
C PRO A 56 -12.34 13.63 -12.69
N ASP A 57 -12.80 12.48 -13.19
CA ASP A 57 -13.74 11.58 -12.51
C ASP A 57 -13.09 10.70 -11.41
N ARG A 58 -11.76 10.74 -11.24
CA ARG A 58 -11.00 9.69 -10.51
C ARG A 58 -10.47 10.00 -9.11
N ALA A 59 -10.77 11.13 -8.48
CA ALA A 59 -10.20 11.45 -7.17
C ALA A 59 -11.22 12.01 -6.16
N GLU A 60 -12.46 11.50 -6.18
CA GLU A 60 -13.46 11.90 -5.18
C GLU A 60 -13.34 11.06 -3.90
N SER A 61 -12.76 9.84 -3.94
CA SER A 61 -12.87 8.88 -2.84
C SER A 61 -12.03 9.22 -1.60
N ASP A 62 -10.95 10.00 -1.74
CA ASP A 62 -9.94 10.17 -0.68
C ASP A 62 -9.49 11.63 -0.45
N GLN A 63 -10.43 12.58 -0.53
CA GLN A 63 -10.15 14.01 -0.35
C GLN A 63 -9.47 14.32 1.01
N ALA A 64 -9.81 13.59 2.08
CA ALA A 64 -9.17 13.76 3.39
C ALA A 64 -7.69 13.39 3.36
N THR A 65 -7.32 12.26 2.75
CA THR A 65 -5.91 11.89 2.62
C THR A 65 -5.16 12.90 1.76
N VAL A 66 -5.75 13.34 0.64
CA VAL A 66 -5.12 14.35 -0.21
C VAL A 66 -4.87 15.64 0.56
N GLU A 67 -5.87 16.17 1.26
CA GLU A 67 -5.74 17.40 2.05
C GLU A 67 -4.71 17.27 3.18
N ALA A 68 -4.71 16.14 3.90
CA ALA A 68 -3.78 15.89 4.98
C ALA A 68 -2.33 15.75 4.49
N VAL A 69 -2.11 14.98 3.44
CA VAL A 69 -0.78 14.80 2.81
C VAL A 69 -0.26 16.13 2.29
N LEU A 70 -1.09 16.93 1.62
CA LEU A 70 -0.68 18.26 1.14
C LEU A 70 -0.38 19.22 2.31
N ALA A 71 -1.15 19.15 3.41
CA ALA A 71 -0.89 19.95 4.60
C ALA A 71 0.46 19.56 5.25
N ILE A 72 0.71 18.27 5.45
CA ILE A 72 1.99 17.74 5.94
C ILE A 72 3.12 18.18 5.00
N GLY A 73 2.93 18.05 3.69
CA GLY A 73 3.91 18.46 2.68
C GLY A 73 4.30 19.93 2.78
N ARG A 74 3.33 20.83 2.98
CA ARG A 74 3.61 22.26 3.20
C ARG A 74 4.40 22.53 4.48
N ILE A 75 4.10 21.79 5.56
CA ILE A 75 4.86 21.89 6.82
C ILE A 75 6.30 21.44 6.59
N VAL A 76 6.52 20.25 6.02
CA VAL A 76 7.86 19.73 5.71
C VAL A 76 8.64 20.70 4.83
N ALA A 77 8.04 21.20 3.74
CA ALA A 77 8.68 22.15 2.84
C ALA A 77 9.10 23.45 3.57
N THR A 78 8.28 23.93 4.49
CA THR A 78 8.60 25.12 5.30
C THR A 78 9.77 24.84 6.25
N LEU A 79 9.76 23.67 6.90
CA LEU A 79 10.82 23.26 7.82
C LEU A 79 12.15 23.00 7.12
N THR A 80 12.15 22.34 5.96
CA THR A 80 13.37 22.09 5.18
C THR A 80 13.94 23.40 4.60
N ALA A 81 13.10 24.32 4.13
CA ALA A 81 13.54 25.63 3.64
C ALA A 81 14.27 26.45 4.71
N ARG A 82 13.84 26.35 5.98
CA ARG A 82 14.53 27.01 7.12
C ARG A 82 15.67 26.18 7.73
N LYS A 83 16.02 25.05 7.12
CA LYS A 83 17.04 24.10 7.61
C LYS A 83 16.76 23.62 9.05
N ALA A 84 15.50 23.29 9.33
CA ALA A 84 15.10 22.72 10.61
C ALA A 84 15.84 21.41 10.89
N SER A 85 16.09 21.14 12.17
CA SER A 85 16.76 19.91 12.59
C SER A 85 15.91 18.66 12.30
N LEU A 86 16.57 17.51 12.20
CA LEU A 86 15.90 16.21 12.08
C LEU A 86 14.87 15.96 13.20
N THR A 87 15.16 16.44 14.41
CA THR A 87 14.26 16.38 15.57
C THR A 87 12.96 17.15 15.33
N GLU A 88 13.02 18.37 14.76
CA GLU A 88 11.82 19.16 14.47
C GLU A 88 10.96 18.52 13.37
N LEU A 89 11.59 17.95 12.33
CA LEU A 89 10.86 17.19 11.31
C LEU A 89 10.20 15.94 11.92
N ALA A 90 10.92 15.28 12.82
CA ALA A 90 10.43 14.19 13.64
C ALA A 90 9.52 14.65 14.78
N ASP A 91 8.95 15.86 14.76
CA ASP A 91 7.83 16.28 15.62
C ASP A 91 6.53 16.54 14.82
N ILE A 92 6.58 16.41 13.49
CA ILE A 92 5.37 16.50 12.63
C ILE A 92 4.45 15.29 12.84
N HIS A 93 3.17 15.55 13.00
CA HIS A 93 2.14 14.51 13.12
C HIS A 93 1.94 13.76 11.78
N PRO A 94 1.99 12.40 11.75
CA PRO A 94 1.79 11.65 10.51
C PRO A 94 0.31 11.49 10.14
N LEU A 95 -0.62 11.69 11.08
CA LEU A 95 -2.07 11.54 10.81
C LEU A 95 -2.76 12.87 10.56
N VAL A 96 -4.00 12.79 10.06
CA VAL A 96 -4.91 13.92 9.94
C VAL A 96 -5.01 14.68 11.26
N ASP A 97 -4.88 16.01 11.18
CA ASP A 97 -5.02 16.90 12.33
C ASP A 97 -6.41 16.77 12.97
N GLY A 98 -6.48 16.89 14.31
CA GLY A 98 -7.72 16.75 15.06
C GLY A 98 -8.78 17.77 14.65
N ALA A 99 -8.40 19.02 14.36
CA ALA A 99 -9.34 20.03 13.89
C ALA A 99 -9.86 19.70 12.48
N ALA A 100 -9.00 19.22 11.58
CA ALA A 100 -9.37 18.77 10.25
C ALA A 100 -10.31 17.54 10.30
N ALA A 101 -10.00 16.56 11.15
CA ALA A 101 -10.85 15.40 11.40
C ALA A 101 -12.21 15.84 11.96
N MET A 102 -12.24 16.78 12.90
CA MET A 102 -13.48 17.32 13.45
C MET A 102 -14.34 18.05 12.42
N LYS A 103 -13.72 18.86 11.56
CA LYS A 103 -14.40 19.48 10.41
C LYS A 103 -14.92 18.42 9.43
N ALA A 104 -14.18 17.34 9.23
CA ALA A 104 -14.64 16.23 8.41
C ALA A 104 -15.76 15.43 9.07
N LEU A 105 -15.96 15.46 10.38
CA LEU A 105 -17.12 14.86 11.06
C LEU A 105 -18.37 15.77 11.05
N SER A 106 -18.23 17.05 10.70
CA SER A 106 -19.37 17.97 10.62
C SER A 106 -20.22 17.76 9.37
N ARG A 107 -21.47 18.22 9.43
CA ARG A 107 -22.35 18.33 8.26
C ARG A 107 -21.69 19.20 7.18
N GLN A 108 -21.75 18.74 5.94
CA GLN A 108 -21.24 19.47 4.78
C GLN A 108 -22.38 20.19 4.03
N PRO A 109 -22.12 21.32 3.35
CA PRO A 109 -23.17 22.08 2.66
C PRO A 109 -23.98 21.24 1.66
N LEU A 110 -23.32 20.35 0.91
CA LEU A 110 -24.03 19.48 -0.04
C LEU A 110 -24.95 18.47 0.67
N GLU A 111 -24.58 18.01 1.86
CA GLU A 111 -25.41 17.06 2.63
C GLU A 111 -26.71 17.74 3.11
N GLU A 112 -26.62 18.98 3.55
CA GLU A 112 -27.77 19.83 3.90
C GLU A 112 -28.66 20.08 2.68
N ALA A 113 -28.05 20.40 1.53
CA ALA A 113 -28.78 20.60 0.28
C ALA A 113 -29.49 19.33 -0.21
N ILE A 114 -28.87 18.16 -0.04
CA ILE A 114 -29.52 16.88 -0.34
C ILE A 114 -30.74 16.73 0.57
N GLU A 115 -30.60 16.91 1.88
CA GLU A 115 -31.70 16.80 2.84
C GLU A 115 -32.87 17.74 2.48
N GLU A 116 -32.57 19.00 2.16
CA GLU A 116 -33.55 20.02 1.77
C GLU A 116 -34.28 19.68 0.47
N HIS A 117 -33.55 19.29 -0.58
CA HIS A 117 -34.10 19.17 -1.94
C HIS A 117 -34.56 17.75 -2.31
N LEU A 118 -34.27 16.74 -1.49
CA LEU A 118 -34.63 15.34 -1.74
C LEU A 118 -36.13 15.10 -1.97
N PRO A 119 -37.08 15.75 -1.27
CA PRO A 119 -38.51 15.58 -1.55
C PRO A 119 -38.89 15.98 -2.99
N PHE A 120 -38.28 17.02 -3.53
CA PHE A 120 -38.53 17.50 -4.89
C PHE A 120 -37.91 16.56 -5.92
N LEU A 121 -36.66 16.13 -5.70
CA LEU A 121 -36.02 15.11 -6.54
C LEU A 121 -36.84 13.82 -6.58
N ARG A 122 -37.34 13.37 -5.42
CA ARG A 122 -38.26 12.22 -5.33
C ARG A 122 -39.53 12.45 -6.15
N SER A 123 -40.12 13.64 -6.07
CA SER A 123 -41.31 13.99 -6.85
C SER A 123 -41.06 13.93 -8.36
N VAL A 124 -39.92 14.44 -8.84
CA VAL A 124 -39.53 14.33 -10.27
C VAL A 124 -39.31 12.87 -10.68
N CYS A 125 -38.62 12.07 -9.85
CA CYS A 125 -38.33 10.66 -10.15
C CYS A 125 -39.58 9.78 -10.24
N PHE A 126 -40.60 10.02 -9.40
CA PHE A 126 -41.84 9.22 -9.36
C PHE A 126 -43.00 9.81 -10.18
N ARG A 127 -42.98 11.12 -10.45
CA ARG A 127 -43.96 11.82 -11.29
C ARG A 127 -43.23 12.68 -12.33
N PRO A 128 -42.52 12.04 -13.28
CA PRO A 128 -41.70 12.75 -14.27
C PRO A 128 -42.57 13.49 -15.28
N VAL A 129 -42.01 14.54 -15.88
CA VAL A 129 -42.64 15.21 -17.02
C VAL A 129 -42.49 14.32 -18.24
N SER A 130 -43.56 14.21 -19.02
CA SER A 130 -43.57 13.43 -20.25
C SER A 130 -43.91 14.29 -21.46
N ARG A 131 -43.47 13.85 -22.63
CA ARG A 131 -43.88 14.44 -23.92
C ARG A 131 -44.49 13.35 -24.78
N LEU A 132 -45.59 13.64 -25.45
CA LEU A 132 -46.17 12.72 -26.42
C LEU A 132 -45.38 12.81 -27.73
N LEU A 133 -44.80 11.69 -28.17
CA LEU A 133 -44.13 11.57 -29.46
C LEU A 133 -45.03 10.84 -30.47
N PRO A 134 -45.17 11.35 -31.70
CA PRO A 134 -45.86 10.61 -32.76
C PRO A 134 -44.92 9.53 -33.32
N ILE A 135 -45.26 8.26 -33.09
CA ILE A 135 -44.54 7.11 -33.63
C ILE A 135 -45.44 6.42 -34.65
N ASN A 136 -44.92 6.17 -35.84
CA ASN A 136 -45.66 5.51 -36.91
C ASN A 136 -45.58 4.00 -36.74
N HIS A 137 -46.68 3.36 -36.37
CA HIS A 137 -46.81 1.91 -36.30
C HIS A 137 -47.39 1.37 -37.59
N LEU A 138 -46.86 0.25 -38.06
CA LEU A 138 -47.46 -0.48 -39.17
C LEU A 138 -48.63 -1.31 -38.63
N VAL A 139 -49.85 -0.93 -39.01
CA VAL A 139 -51.08 -1.56 -38.54
C VAL A 139 -51.95 -2.00 -39.72
N PRO A 140 -52.78 -3.05 -39.55
CA PRO A 140 -53.78 -3.40 -40.56
C PRO A 140 -54.67 -2.19 -40.89
N VAL A 141 -55.04 -2.03 -42.17
CA VAL A 141 -55.86 -0.89 -42.64
C VAL A 141 -57.09 -0.62 -41.75
N PRO A 142 -57.86 -1.63 -41.28
CA PRO A 142 -59.02 -1.37 -40.42
C PRO A 142 -58.70 -0.77 -39.05
N ARG A 143 -57.47 -0.92 -38.55
CA ARG A 143 -57.01 -0.38 -37.26
C ARG A 143 -56.34 0.99 -37.41
N ALA A 144 -56.09 1.45 -38.63
CA ALA A 144 -55.41 2.71 -38.89
C ALA A 144 -56.32 3.89 -38.51
N ARG A 145 -55.85 4.75 -37.59
CA ARG A 145 -56.57 5.96 -37.19
C ARG A 145 -56.37 7.12 -38.16
N ARG A 146 -55.16 7.23 -38.71
CA ARG A 146 -54.76 8.25 -39.69
C ARG A 146 -53.68 7.68 -40.61
N ILE A 147 -53.77 7.99 -41.89
CA ILE A 147 -52.76 7.63 -42.89
C ILE A 147 -51.79 8.81 -43.05
N THR A 148 -50.49 8.53 -43.03
CA THR A 148 -49.45 9.54 -43.21
C THR A 148 -48.87 9.51 -44.63
N PRO A 149 -48.29 10.62 -45.14
CA PRO A 149 -47.59 10.62 -46.43
C PRO A 149 -46.49 9.55 -46.53
N ASN A 150 -45.82 9.25 -45.40
CA ASN A 150 -44.80 8.19 -45.32
C ASN A 150 -45.35 6.79 -45.63
N THR A 151 -46.67 6.58 -45.51
CA THR A 151 -47.33 5.33 -45.90
C THR A 151 -47.13 5.03 -47.39
N VAL A 152 -47.22 6.05 -48.24
CA VAL A 152 -47.05 5.90 -49.69
C VAL A 152 -45.62 5.45 -50.01
N MET A 153 -44.63 6.09 -49.39
CA MET A 153 -43.22 5.74 -49.55
C MET A 153 -42.92 4.31 -49.07
N ARG A 154 -43.52 3.89 -47.95
CA ARG A 154 -43.37 2.52 -47.43
C ARG A 154 -44.04 1.50 -48.35
N LEU A 155 -45.27 1.72 -48.78
CA LEU A 155 -45.97 0.82 -49.70
C LEU A 155 -45.25 0.69 -51.03
N ALA A 156 -44.63 1.76 -51.54
CA ALA A 156 -43.83 1.68 -52.76
C ALA A 156 -42.57 0.81 -52.59
N ALA A 157 -41.98 0.77 -51.39
CA ALA A 157 -40.76 0.02 -51.10
C ALA A 157 -41.01 -1.42 -50.60
N HIS A 158 -42.19 -1.71 -50.06
CA HIS A 158 -42.51 -2.98 -49.38
C HIS A 158 -43.80 -3.59 -49.93
N SER A 159 -43.67 -4.48 -50.92
CA SER A 159 -44.81 -5.17 -51.56
C SER A 159 -45.47 -6.22 -50.68
N GLU A 160 -44.79 -6.66 -49.62
CA GLU A 160 -45.31 -7.54 -48.57
C GLU A 160 -46.39 -6.89 -47.68
N ASP A 161 -46.52 -5.56 -47.74
CA ASP A 161 -47.56 -4.81 -47.03
C ASP A 161 -48.82 -4.62 -47.91
N TRP A 162 -48.86 -5.22 -49.11
CA TRP A 162 -49.96 -5.14 -50.06
C TRP A 162 -50.94 -6.30 -49.86
N ALA A 163 -52.24 -6.00 -49.93
CA ALA A 163 -53.27 -7.03 -50.03
C ALA A 163 -53.43 -7.50 -51.49
N SER A 164 -53.29 -6.60 -52.46
CA SER A 164 -53.37 -6.91 -53.90
C SER A 164 -52.85 -5.76 -54.76
N LEU A 165 -52.23 -6.05 -55.91
CA LEU A 165 -51.89 -5.07 -56.94
C LEU A 165 -53.08 -4.89 -57.92
N ARG A 166 -53.40 -3.65 -58.28
CA ARG A 166 -54.46 -3.29 -59.23
C ARG A 166 -53.89 -2.42 -60.37
N PRO A 167 -54.57 -2.35 -61.54
CA PRO A 167 -54.11 -1.52 -62.66
C PRO A 167 -53.98 -0.03 -62.33
N ASP A 168 -54.74 0.46 -61.35
CA ASP A 168 -54.79 1.86 -60.89
C ASP A 168 -53.96 2.11 -59.61
N GLY A 169 -53.28 1.09 -59.07
CA GLY A 169 -52.41 1.23 -57.90
C GLY A 169 -52.41 0.02 -56.98
N VAL A 170 -51.99 0.22 -55.74
CA VAL A 170 -51.85 -0.85 -54.74
C VAL A 170 -53.00 -0.78 -53.74
N ARG A 171 -53.60 -1.93 -53.41
CA ARG A 171 -54.48 -2.05 -52.25
C ARG A 171 -53.62 -2.48 -51.04
N PRO A 172 -53.44 -1.63 -50.02
CA PRO A 172 -52.63 -1.98 -48.85
C PRO A 172 -53.37 -2.97 -47.93
N ASP A 173 -52.62 -3.89 -47.32
CA ASP A 173 -53.07 -4.72 -46.19
C ASP A 173 -52.73 -4.04 -44.86
N ARG A 174 -51.51 -3.47 -44.78
CA ARG A 174 -50.99 -2.75 -43.63
C ARG A 174 -50.52 -1.34 -44.03
N VAL A 175 -50.73 -0.36 -43.15
CA VAL A 175 -50.38 1.06 -43.38
C VAL A 175 -49.73 1.67 -42.14
N LEU A 176 -48.93 2.71 -42.33
CA LEU A 176 -48.35 3.45 -41.22
C LEU A 176 -49.40 4.38 -40.59
N SER A 177 -49.70 4.16 -39.32
CA SER A 177 -50.56 5.03 -38.53
C SER A 177 -49.80 5.66 -37.35
N PRO A 178 -49.87 6.99 -37.16
CA PRO A 178 -49.18 7.66 -36.07
C PRO A 178 -49.95 7.45 -34.77
N GLU A 179 -49.32 6.80 -33.81
CA GLU A 179 -49.80 6.73 -32.43
C GLU A 179 -48.99 7.65 -31.53
N ARG A 180 -49.61 8.17 -30.47
CA ARG A 180 -48.94 9.05 -29.51
C ARG A 180 -48.43 8.22 -28.36
N GLU A 181 -47.12 8.04 -28.29
CA GLU A 181 -46.45 7.35 -27.18
C GLU A 181 -45.89 8.34 -26.17
N VAL A 182 -45.89 7.93 -24.90
CA VAL A 182 -45.34 8.71 -23.79
C VAL A 182 -43.83 8.59 -23.79
N ASN A 183 -43.13 9.70 -24.05
CA ASN A 183 -41.69 9.78 -23.93
C ASN A 183 -41.29 10.48 -22.61
N LEU A 184 -40.50 9.77 -21.80
CA LEU A 184 -39.91 10.28 -20.56
C LEU A 184 -38.45 10.73 -20.75
N ASP A 185 -37.84 10.49 -21.90
CA ASP A 185 -36.42 10.75 -22.17
C ASP A 185 -36.17 12.23 -22.54
N LEU A 186 -36.53 13.12 -21.62
CA LEU A 186 -36.30 14.56 -21.68
C LEU A 186 -34.97 14.93 -21.02
N TYR A 187 -34.37 16.05 -21.43
CA TYR A 187 -33.10 16.51 -20.88
C TYR A 187 -33.15 16.65 -19.35
N GLU A 188 -34.21 17.26 -18.83
CA GLU A 188 -34.38 17.52 -17.39
C GLU A 188 -34.57 16.23 -16.58
N ASN A 189 -35.26 15.26 -17.17
CA ASN A 189 -35.42 13.94 -16.57
C ASN A 189 -34.10 13.15 -16.56
N ARG A 190 -33.31 13.26 -17.64
CA ARG A 190 -31.94 12.71 -17.66
C ARG A 190 -31.10 13.36 -16.56
N VAL A 191 -31.12 14.69 -16.43
CA VAL A 191 -30.42 15.41 -15.35
C VAL A 191 -30.82 14.87 -13.98
N ALA A 192 -32.10 14.70 -13.70
CA ALA A 192 -32.57 14.16 -12.41
C ALA A 192 -32.01 12.74 -12.14
N VAL A 193 -32.05 11.85 -13.13
CA VAL A 193 -31.52 10.47 -12.98
C VAL A 193 -30.01 10.45 -12.82
N HIS A 194 -29.29 11.28 -13.57
CA HIS A 194 -27.84 11.44 -13.39
C HIS A 194 -27.51 12.00 -12.00
N LEU A 195 -28.27 13.00 -11.52
CA LEU A 195 -28.09 13.55 -10.19
C LEU A 195 -28.25 12.48 -9.10
N VAL A 196 -29.28 11.61 -9.19
CA VAL A 196 -29.44 10.49 -8.25
C VAL A 196 -28.19 9.60 -8.21
N ASP A 197 -27.63 9.26 -9.37
CA ASP A 197 -26.43 8.42 -9.46
C ASP A 197 -25.20 9.11 -8.83
N GLN A 198 -25.03 10.41 -9.07
CA GLN A 198 -23.92 11.18 -8.52
C GLN A 198 -24.03 11.41 -7.01
N LEU A 199 -25.22 11.75 -6.51
CA LEU A 199 -25.44 11.91 -5.07
C LEU A 199 -25.23 10.59 -4.33
N TRP A 200 -25.66 9.46 -4.92
CA TRP A 200 -25.41 8.14 -4.34
C TRP A 200 -23.90 7.82 -4.26
N ARG A 201 -23.11 8.15 -5.30
CA ARG A 201 -21.65 8.00 -5.27
C ARG A 201 -21.02 8.89 -4.21
N TYR A 202 -21.37 10.18 -4.18
CA TYR A 202 -20.89 11.14 -3.18
C TYR A 202 -21.15 10.64 -1.76
N LEU A 203 -22.39 10.23 -1.44
CA LEU A 203 -22.73 9.73 -0.10
C LEU A 203 -21.99 8.43 0.24
N THR A 204 -21.74 7.56 -0.74
CA THR A 204 -20.97 6.32 -0.52
C THR A 204 -19.51 6.62 -0.17
N VAL A 205 -18.88 7.51 -0.93
CA VAL A 205 -17.53 8.03 -0.62
C VAL A 205 -17.49 8.69 0.76
N ARG A 206 -18.47 9.53 1.04
CA ARG A 206 -18.52 10.28 2.29
C ARG A 206 -18.65 9.38 3.50
N ILE A 207 -19.46 8.32 3.42
CA ILE A 207 -19.59 7.32 4.48
C ILE A 207 -18.26 6.60 4.72
N ALA A 208 -17.54 6.21 3.66
CA ALA A 208 -16.22 5.58 3.76
C ALA A 208 -15.23 6.49 4.53
N GLN A 209 -15.16 7.77 4.13
CA GLN A 209 -14.33 8.76 4.80
C GLN A 209 -14.62 8.89 6.30
N ILE A 210 -15.90 8.92 6.71
CA ILE A 210 -16.26 9.00 8.13
C ILE A 210 -15.86 7.72 8.89
N ARG A 211 -15.96 6.54 8.24
CA ARG A 211 -15.52 5.27 8.85
C ARG A 211 -14.01 5.21 8.99
N ASP A 212 -13.25 5.72 8.02
CA ASP A 212 -11.79 5.80 8.11
C ASP A 212 -11.36 6.73 9.24
N ILE A 213 -11.98 7.91 9.38
CA ILE A 213 -11.72 8.81 10.52
C ILE A 213 -12.08 8.14 11.84
N LYS A 214 -13.23 7.46 11.91
CA LYS A 214 -13.64 6.70 13.10
C LYS A 214 -12.62 5.61 13.45
N GLY A 215 -12.16 4.87 12.44
CA GLY A 215 -11.14 3.83 12.57
C GLY A 215 -9.80 4.40 13.05
N MET A 216 -9.38 5.55 12.51
CA MET A 216 -8.18 6.26 12.94
C MET A 216 -8.16 6.51 14.44
N PHE A 217 -9.25 7.05 15.00
CA PHE A 217 -9.34 7.32 16.44
C PHE A 217 -9.28 6.03 17.28
N SER A 218 -10.01 4.99 16.87
CA SER A 218 -9.94 3.68 17.53
C SER A 218 -8.53 3.07 17.46
N ASP A 219 -7.81 3.28 16.36
CA ASP A 219 -6.42 2.85 16.20
C ASP A 219 -5.48 3.60 17.14
N VAL A 220 -5.70 4.91 17.32
CA VAL A 220 -4.94 5.75 18.24
C VAL A 220 -5.17 5.33 19.69
N GLU A 221 -6.42 5.10 20.10
CA GLU A 221 -6.76 4.57 21.43
C GLU A 221 -6.04 3.24 21.69
N ARG A 222 -6.17 2.28 20.75
CA ARG A 222 -5.51 0.97 20.85
C ARG A 222 -4.00 1.11 21.01
N TYR A 223 -3.37 1.96 20.21
CA TYR A 223 -1.92 2.16 20.28
C TYR A 223 -1.51 2.76 21.63
N ILE A 224 -2.27 3.75 22.13
CA ILE A 224 -2.00 4.35 23.44
C ILE A 224 -2.15 3.32 24.56
N ASP A 225 -3.17 2.47 24.51
CA ASP A 225 -3.36 1.39 25.49
C ASP A 225 -2.22 0.37 25.44
N ASP A 226 -1.81 -0.07 24.24
CA ASP A 226 -0.70 -1.01 24.05
C ASP A 226 0.62 -0.42 24.58
N VAL A 227 0.94 0.83 24.25
CA VAL A 227 2.16 1.49 24.75
C VAL A 227 2.08 1.71 26.27
N SER A 228 0.90 2.07 26.81
CA SER A 228 0.70 2.22 28.26
C SER A 228 0.87 0.92 29.03
N SER A 229 0.61 -0.22 28.40
CA SER A 229 0.91 -1.55 28.95
C SER A 229 2.43 -1.88 28.97
N ARG A 230 3.26 -1.03 28.34
CA ARG A 230 4.73 -1.17 28.23
C ARG A 230 5.44 0.07 28.78
N PRO A 231 5.44 0.30 30.12
CA PRO A 231 5.92 1.55 30.71
C PRO A 231 7.38 1.88 30.37
N TRP A 232 8.23 0.88 30.12
CA TRP A 232 9.62 1.07 29.72
C TRP A 232 9.80 1.70 28.33
N GLN A 233 8.76 1.71 27.49
CA GLN A 233 8.79 2.22 26.11
C GLN A 233 8.03 3.55 25.98
N GLN A 234 7.20 3.90 26.96
CA GLN A 234 6.33 5.08 26.93
C GLN A 234 7.11 6.40 26.82
N SER A 235 8.18 6.56 27.59
CA SER A 235 8.99 7.79 27.59
C SER A 235 9.94 7.92 26.39
N SER A 236 10.09 6.86 25.60
CA SER A 236 11.02 6.83 24.46
C SER A 236 10.35 7.00 23.10
N LEU A 237 9.02 6.85 23.00
CA LEU A 237 8.30 6.94 21.73
C LEU A 237 7.68 8.33 21.55
N ARG A 238 8.16 9.08 20.56
CA ARG A 238 7.62 10.41 20.25
C ARG A 238 6.20 10.34 19.72
N LEU A 239 5.86 9.29 18.95
CA LEU A 239 4.52 9.11 18.40
C LEU A 239 3.47 9.03 19.52
N TRP A 240 3.77 8.36 20.64
CA TRP A 240 2.90 8.33 21.80
C TRP A 240 2.64 9.72 22.37
N HIS A 241 3.68 10.54 22.55
CA HIS A 241 3.54 11.91 23.05
C HIS A 241 2.67 12.80 22.16
N LEU A 242 2.81 12.65 20.85
CA LEU A 242 2.00 13.38 19.87
C LEU A 242 0.53 12.93 19.88
N LEU A 243 0.29 11.64 20.04
CA LEU A 243 -1.06 11.06 20.00
C LEU A 243 -1.84 11.23 21.30
N ALA A 244 -1.16 11.32 22.45
CA ALA A 244 -1.79 11.42 23.76
C ALA A 244 -2.78 12.60 23.90
N HIS A 245 -2.67 13.63 23.06
CA HIS A 245 -3.62 14.75 23.02
C HIS A 245 -4.98 14.38 22.41
N PHE A 246 -5.02 13.44 21.45
CA PHE A 246 -6.26 13.06 20.75
C PHE A 246 -7.25 12.33 21.67
N VAL A 247 -6.76 11.47 22.56
CA VAL A 247 -7.59 10.66 23.47
C VAL A 247 -8.31 11.50 24.53
N LYS A 248 -7.83 12.73 24.81
CA LYS A 248 -8.46 13.61 25.79
C LYS A 248 -9.76 14.27 25.31
N GLN A 249 -10.16 14.06 24.06
CA GLN A 249 -11.35 14.66 23.45
C GLN A 249 -12.50 13.65 23.29
N GLU A 250 -13.03 13.09 24.38
CA GLU A 250 -13.98 11.95 24.50
C GLU A 250 -15.28 11.94 23.64
N GLU A 251 -15.45 12.82 22.63
CA GLU A 251 -16.68 12.97 21.87
C GLU A 251 -16.63 12.43 20.42
N TRP A 252 -15.47 11.96 19.90
CA TRP A 252 -15.36 11.59 18.48
C TRP A 252 -16.16 10.34 18.10
N ASP A 253 -16.17 9.29 18.92
CA ASP A 253 -16.89 8.03 18.58
C ASP A 253 -18.40 8.28 18.48
N ALA A 254 -18.95 9.00 19.45
CA ALA A 254 -20.36 9.38 19.47
C ALA A 254 -20.71 10.25 18.25
N ARG A 255 -19.89 11.28 17.94
CA ARG A 255 -20.09 12.17 16.79
C ARG A 255 -19.98 11.44 15.46
N ALA A 256 -18.96 10.60 15.28
CA ALA A 256 -18.77 9.82 14.07
C ALA A 256 -19.91 8.82 13.85
N SER A 257 -20.35 8.13 14.92
CA SER A 257 -21.48 7.19 14.88
C SER A 257 -22.79 7.87 14.51
N LEU A 258 -23.07 9.04 15.09
CA LEU A 258 -24.24 9.85 14.72
C LEU A 258 -24.17 10.27 13.24
N ARG A 259 -23.02 10.78 12.79
CA ARG A 259 -22.85 11.24 11.40
C ARG A 259 -23.00 10.10 10.40
N LEU A 260 -22.47 8.91 10.69
CA LEU A 260 -22.68 7.71 9.87
C LEU A 260 -24.16 7.36 9.74
N GLN A 261 -24.89 7.37 10.86
CA GLN A 261 -26.31 7.08 10.85
C GLN A 261 -27.10 8.07 9.97
N GLU A 262 -26.77 9.36 10.03
CA GLU A 262 -27.39 10.41 9.21
C GLU A 262 -27.09 10.21 7.71
N LEU A 263 -25.83 9.98 7.36
CA LEU A 263 -25.41 9.75 5.97
C LEU A 263 -25.98 8.46 5.38
N GLU A 264 -26.05 7.38 6.16
CA GLU A 264 -26.63 6.10 5.72
C GLU A 264 -28.13 6.22 5.44
N LYS A 265 -28.86 7.01 6.26
CA LYS A 265 -30.27 7.36 5.99
C LYS A 265 -30.41 8.11 4.67
N LEU A 266 -29.60 9.14 4.44
CA LEU A 266 -29.61 9.90 3.17
C LEU A 266 -29.27 8.99 1.98
N ARG A 267 -28.23 8.17 2.08
CA ARG A 267 -27.82 7.24 1.01
C ARG A 267 -28.93 6.24 0.69
N SER A 268 -29.59 5.70 1.71
CA SER A 268 -30.74 4.78 1.53
C SER A 268 -31.90 5.47 0.81
N ALA A 269 -32.21 6.72 1.20
CA ALA A 269 -33.29 7.49 0.59
C ALA A 269 -33.01 7.85 -0.89
N VAL A 270 -31.77 8.25 -1.22
CA VAL A 270 -31.33 8.46 -2.61
C VAL A 270 -31.34 7.16 -3.40
N SER A 271 -30.84 6.05 -2.82
CA SER A 271 -30.84 4.73 -3.46
C SER A 271 -32.25 4.24 -3.79
N ALA A 272 -33.24 4.54 -2.96
CA ALA A 272 -34.64 4.21 -3.22
C ALA A 272 -35.19 4.86 -4.51
N LEU A 273 -34.64 6.01 -4.94
CA LEU A 273 -35.04 6.68 -6.18
C LEU A 273 -34.63 5.89 -7.43
N ARG A 274 -33.65 4.98 -7.33
CA ARG A 274 -33.25 4.09 -8.43
C ARG A 274 -34.31 3.04 -8.78
N ARG A 275 -35.36 2.92 -7.95
CA ARG A 275 -36.56 2.09 -8.20
C ARG A 275 -37.71 2.88 -8.83
N SER A 276 -37.52 4.16 -9.15
CA SER A 276 -38.58 4.99 -9.72
C SER A 276 -38.85 4.65 -11.19
N PRO A 277 -40.05 4.96 -11.73
CA PRO A 277 -40.36 4.77 -13.15
C PRO A 277 -39.34 5.46 -14.07
N LEU A 278 -38.91 6.67 -13.70
CA LEU A 278 -37.97 7.47 -14.49
C LEU A 278 -36.61 6.77 -14.71
N TRP A 279 -36.13 6.00 -13.73
CA TRP A 279 -34.79 5.40 -13.75
C TRP A 279 -34.56 4.47 -14.96
N ASN A 280 -35.58 3.73 -15.37
CA ASN A 280 -35.52 2.79 -16.49
C ASN A 280 -36.04 3.37 -17.82
N SER A 281 -36.64 4.57 -17.79
CA SER A 281 -37.31 5.16 -18.95
C SER A 281 -36.51 6.26 -19.66
N VAL A 282 -35.29 6.55 -19.21
CA VAL A 282 -34.39 7.55 -19.82
C VAL A 282 -33.08 6.95 -20.30
N ASN A 283 -32.48 7.56 -21.30
CA ASN A 283 -31.15 7.19 -21.77
C ASN A 283 -30.06 7.72 -20.82
N ARG A 284 -29.69 6.89 -19.83
CA ARG A 284 -28.63 7.18 -18.84
C ARG A 284 -27.20 7.26 -19.41
N ARG A 285 -27.00 6.91 -20.68
CA ARG A 285 -25.69 7.00 -21.36
C ARG A 285 -25.53 8.29 -22.15
N ALA A 286 -26.57 9.10 -22.26
CA ALA A 286 -26.49 10.37 -22.96
C ALA A 286 -25.56 11.33 -22.22
N ALA A 287 -24.60 11.92 -22.92
CA ALA A 287 -23.73 12.92 -22.34
C ALA A 287 -24.53 14.17 -21.95
N LEU A 288 -24.54 14.50 -20.65
CA LEU A 288 -24.95 15.80 -20.15
C LEU A 288 -23.70 16.68 -20.18
N GLY A 289 -23.68 17.73 -20.99
CA GLY A 289 -22.52 18.64 -21.05
C GLY A 289 -22.14 19.21 -19.69
N THR A 290 -21.01 19.90 -19.62
CA THR A 290 -20.43 20.43 -18.36
C THR A 290 -21.26 21.55 -17.71
N SER A 291 -22.21 22.15 -18.42
CA SER A 291 -23.11 23.18 -17.90
C SER A 291 -24.58 22.75 -17.96
N LEU A 292 -25.33 23.12 -16.92
CA LEU A 292 -26.77 22.90 -16.86
C LEU A 292 -27.46 23.89 -17.80
N ARG A 293 -28.17 23.38 -18.82
CA ARG A 293 -28.94 24.23 -19.74
C ARG A 293 -30.14 24.80 -19.03
N ALA A 294 -30.34 26.12 -19.11
CA ALA A 294 -31.55 26.76 -18.63
C ALA A 294 -32.72 26.38 -19.54
N THR A 295 -33.69 25.65 -18.99
CA THR A 295 -34.91 25.24 -19.72
C THR A 295 -36.15 25.77 -19.00
N ASN A 296 -37.28 25.83 -19.72
CA ASN A 296 -38.55 26.29 -19.16
C ASN A 296 -38.99 25.47 -17.93
N LEU A 297 -38.66 24.17 -17.87
CA LEU A 297 -38.97 23.35 -16.71
C LEU A 297 -38.11 23.73 -15.51
N PHE A 298 -36.79 23.92 -15.69
CA PHE A 298 -35.90 24.34 -14.60
C PHE A 298 -36.16 25.76 -14.07
N ILE A 299 -36.77 26.62 -14.89
CA ILE A 299 -37.13 27.99 -14.48
C ILE A 299 -38.52 28.02 -13.86
N GLY A 300 -39.51 27.46 -14.56
CA GLY A 300 -40.93 27.66 -14.29
C GLY A 300 -41.54 26.65 -13.32
N GLU A 301 -41.07 25.40 -13.29
CA GLU A 301 -41.65 24.37 -12.43
C GLU A 301 -40.83 24.20 -11.14
N ASP A 302 -41.51 24.36 -10.00
CA ASP A 302 -40.90 24.38 -8.67
C ASP A 302 -40.03 23.14 -8.37
N ARG A 303 -40.56 21.96 -8.68
CA ARG A 303 -39.85 20.68 -8.49
C ARG A 303 -38.54 20.61 -9.26
N PHE A 304 -38.56 21.08 -10.51
CA PHE A 304 -37.38 21.07 -11.36
C PHE A 304 -36.39 22.18 -10.97
N ARG A 305 -36.87 23.32 -10.46
CA ARG A 305 -36.01 24.38 -9.93
C ARG A 305 -35.15 23.86 -8.77
N HIS A 306 -35.75 23.18 -7.80
CA HIS A 306 -35.00 22.55 -6.70
C HIS A 306 -34.02 21.48 -7.17
N VAL A 307 -34.37 20.70 -8.21
CA VAL A 307 -33.42 19.74 -8.82
C VAL A 307 -32.26 20.46 -9.51
N ALA A 308 -32.51 21.59 -10.17
CA ALA A 308 -31.47 22.41 -10.78
C ALA A 308 -30.56 23.05 -9.72
N ASP A 309 -31.11 23.52 -8.61
CA ASP A 309 -30.36 24.09 -7.50
C ASP A 309 -29.45 23.03 -6.86
N LEU A 310 -29.98 21.84 -6.57
CA LEU A 310 -29.18 20.71 -6.06
C LEU A 310 -28.08 20.30 -7.04
N TRP A 311 -28.36 20.27 -8.35
CA TRP A 311 -27.35 20.01 -9.38
C TRP A 311 -26.22 21.05 -9.35
N ARG A 312 -26.55 22.34 -9.24
CA ARG A 312 -25.54 23.41 -9.17
C ARG A 312 -24.70 23.30 -7.90
N GLN A 313 -25.29 22.97 -6.76
CA GLN A 313 -24.56 22.76 -5.51
C GLN A 313 -23.62 21.56 -5.60
N TRP A 314 -24.07 20.44 -6.15
CA TRP A 314 -23.19 19.29 -6.44
C TRP A 314 -22.06 19.68 -7.41
N MET A 315 -22.36 20.39 -8.50
CA MET A 315 -21.34 20.88 -9.44
C MET A 315 -20.33 21.82 -8.78
N ALA A 316 -20.74 22.67 -7.83
CA ALA A 316 -19.85 23.56 -7.10
C ALA A 316 -18.84 22.80 -6.22
N THR A 317 -19.21 21.61 -5.72
CA THR A 317 -18.26 20.71 -5.03
C THR A 317 -17.23 20.09 -5.98
N ARG A 318 -17.51 20.07 -7.28
CA ARG A 318 -16.77 19.30 -8.29
C ARG A 318 -15.93 20.15 -9.23
N THR A 319 -16.40 21.35 -9.57
CA THR A 319 -15.91 22.13 -10.70
C THR A 319 -15.46 23.51 -10.24
N ARG A 320 -14.16 23.63 -9.96
CA ARG A 320 -13.41 24.73 -10.56
C ARG A 320 -13.14 24.28 -12.00
N PHE A 321 -13.30 25.16 -13.00
CA PHE A 321 -12.75 24.86 -14.33
C PHE A 321 -11.23 24.92 -14.17
N ILE A 322 -10.57 23.77 -14.20
CA ILE A 322 -9.13 23.64 -13.99
C ILE A 322 -8.49 23.60 -15.38
N SER A 323 -7.57 24.52 -15.66
CA SER A 323 -6.80 24.48 -16.90
C SER A 323 -5.88 23.26 -16.92
N VAL A 324 -5.37 22.86 -18.09
CA VAL A 324 -4.39 21.76 -18.19
C VAL A 324 -3.14 22.05 -17.34
N ASP A 325 -2.71 23.32 -17.27
CA ASP A 325 -1.59 23.73 -16.44
C ASP A 325 -1.90 23.62 -14.95
N ASP A 326 -3.12 23.98 -14.53
CA ASP A 326 -3.53 23.83 -13.13
C ASP A 326 -3.63 22.35 -12.72
N GLU A 327 -4.07 21.46 -13.61
CA GLU A 327 -4.14 20.02 -13.35
C GLU A 327 -2.73 19.42 -13.21
N PHE A 328 -1.80 19.79 -14.10
CA PHE A 328 -0.41 19.38 -13.98
C PHE A 328 0.23 19.90 -12.68
N SER A 329 0.04 21.18 -12.36
CA SER A 329 0.55 21.78 -11.12
C SER A 329 -0.01 21.10 -9.87
N ARG A 330 -1.31 20.76 -9.84
CA ARG A 330 -1.91 19.95 -8.76
C ARG A 330 -1.31 18.55 -8.67
N GLY A 331 -1.04 17.92 -9.81
CA GLY A 331 -0.35 16.64 -9.88
C GLY A 331 1.08 16.71 -9.31
N GLN A 332 1.83 17.75 -9.63
CA GLN A 332 3.16 17.99 -9.04
C GLN A 332 3.07 18.24 -7.54
N GLU A 333 2.12 19.06 -7.08
CA GLU A 333 1.89 19.34 -5.66
C GLU A 333 1.57 18.04 -4.90
N TRP A 334 0.71 17.19 -5.47
CA TRP A 334 0.38 15.87 -4.93
C TRP A 334 1.61 14.97 -4.81
N CYS A 335 2.41 14.83 -5.88
CA CYS A 335 3.62 14.01 -5.85
C CYS A 335 4.61 14.49 -4.79
N ARG A 336 4.87 15.80 -4.70
CA ARG A 336 5.80 16.39 -3.71
C ARG A 336 5.26 16.30 -2.29
N GLY A 337 3.96 16.53 -2.09
CA GLY A 337 3.30 16.40 -0.80
C GLY A 337 3.36 14.97 -0.28
N TYR A 338 3.12 13.99 -1.16
CA TYR A 338 3.18 12.58 -0.82
C TYR A 338 4.61 12.11 -0.48
N GLU A 339 5.62 12.59 -1.22
CA GLU A 339 7.03 12.38 -0.85
C GLU A 339 7.34 12.88 0.56
N CYS A 340 6.93 14.12 0.88
CA CYS A 340 7.12 14.70 2.20
C CYS A 340 6.38 13.93 3.30
N TYR A 341 5.17 13.45 3.01
CA TYR A 341 4.43 12.58 3.92
C TYR A 341 5.18 11.27 4.21
N VAL A 342 5.75 10.63 3.19
CA VAL A 342 6.59 9.44 3.35
C VAL A 342 7.86 9.73 4.17
N VAL A 343 8.48 10.90 4.01
CA VAL A 343 9.58 11.33 4.88
C VAL A 343 9.13 11.33 6.35
N VAL A 344 8.00 11.96 6.67
CA VAL A 344 7.46 11.98 8.04
C VAL A 344 7.20 10.56 8.55
N LEU A 345 6.58 9.69 7.75
CA LEU A 345 6.37 8.29 8.12
C LEU A 345 7.68 7.57 8.42
N LEU A 346 8.72 7.78 7.61
CA LEU A 346 10.00 7.11 7.78
C LEU A 346 10.74 7.58 9.04
N LEU A 347 10.71 8.88 9.32
CA LEU A 347 11.25 9.43 10.58
C LEU A 347 10.54 8.83 11.79
N ARG A 348 9.22 8.64 11.71
CA ARG A 348 8.43 7.96 12.76
C ARG A 348 8.79 6.49 12.86
N ALA A 349 8.98 5.82 11.74
CA ALA A 349 9.37 4.42 11.71
C ALA A 349 10.75 4.21 12.36
N PHE A 350 11.72 5.11 12.16
CA PHE A 350 13.01 5.08 12.88
C PHE A 350 12.82 5.18 14.39
N ASP A 351 12.01 6.13 14.87
CA ASP A 351 11.68 6.29 16.29
C ASP A 351 11.03 5.02 16.88
N GLU A 352 10.03 4.45 16.20
CA GLU A 352 9.32 3.23 16.62
C GLU A 352 10.24 1.99 16.71
N VAL A 353 11.31 1.93 15.92
CA VAL A 353 12.27 0.82 15.99
C VAL A 353 13.42 1.08 16.98
N GLY A 354 13.50 2.28 17.57
CA GLY A 354 14.56 2.71 18.48
C GLY A 354 15.82 3.23 17.77
N GLY A 355 15.65 3.82 16.59
CA GLY A 355 16.70 4.57 15.90
C GLY A 355 16.74 6.01 16.40
N GLU A 356 17.90 6.46 16.85
CA GLU A 356 18.10 7.79 17.39
C GLU A 356 18.94 8.63 16.42
N PRO A 357 18.58 9.90 16.14
CA PRO A 357 19.46 10.82 15.43
C PRO A 357 20.83 10.91 16.11
N ALA A 358 21.91 10.67 15.36
CA ALA A 358 23.27 10.75 15.91
C ALA A 358 23.76 12.20 16.07
N ASP A 359 23.14 13.13 15.32
CA ASP A 359 23.46 14.55 15.29
C ASP A 359 22.20 15.40 15.01
N GLN A 360 22.37 16.73 14.94
CA GLN A 360 21.32 17.68 14.57
C GLN A 360 21.32 18.01 13.06
N SER A 361 21.67 17.03 12.22
CA SER A 361 21.68 17.23 10.77
C SER A 361 20.29 17.59 10.22
N VAL A 362 20.31 18.18 9.03
CA VAL A 362 19.12 18.67 8.32
C VAL A 362 18.83 17.71 7.18
N LEU A 363 17.69 17.01 7.26
CA LEU A 363 17.22 16.17 6.17
C LEU A 363 16.51 17.03 5.14
N ALA A 364 17.06 17.12 3.93
CA ALA A 364 16.46 17.79 2.80
C ALA A 364 16.79 17.05 1.49
N ARG A 365 15.95 17.25 0.48
CA ARG A 365 16.12 16.63 -0.84
C ARG A 365 17.44 17.06 -1.48
N GLY A 366 18.21 16.09 -1.96
CA GLY A 366 19.53 16.30 -2.57
C GLY A 366 20.63 16.72 -1.58
N ALA A 367 20.34 16.80 -0.27
CA ALA A 367 21.33 17.14 0.74
C ALA A 367 22.17 15.92 1.15
N VAL A 368 23.18 16.19 2.00
CA VAL A 368 24.01 15.14 2.59
C VAL A 368 23.17 14.17 3.44
N PRO A 369 23.56 12.89 3.54
CA PRO A 369 22.88 11.93 4.40
C PRO A 369 22.86 12.38 5.87
N VAL A 370 21.79 12.04 6.57
CA VAL A 370 21.68 12.19 8.03
C VAL A 370 22.07 10.88 8.73
N HIS A 371 22.65 10.98 9.91
CA HIS A 371 23.14 9.82 10.66
C HIS A 371 22.17 9.41 11.77
N TYR A 372 21.93 8.11 11.87
CA TYR A 372 21.17 7.46 12.94
C TYR A 372 22.06 6.46 13.66
N ARG A 373 21.89 6.40 14.99
CA ARG A 373 22.40 5.31 15.81
C ARG A 373 21.26 4.30 16.01
N TYR A 374 21.45 3.10 15.49
CA TYR A 374 20.54 1.98 15.67
C TYR A 374 21.26 0.85 16.41
N ARG A 375 20.95 0.70 17.70
CA ARG A 375 21.47 -0.41 18.52
C ARG A 375 22.98 -0.60 18.42
N GLY A 376 23.72 0.51 18.47
CA GLY A 376 25.18 0.54 18.41
C GLY A 376 25.76 0.40 17.00
N SER A 377 24.93 0.35 15.95
CA SER A 377 25.35 0.46 14.56
C SER A 377 24.99 1.83 13.99
N ASP A 378 25.86 2.38 13.16
CA ASP A 378 25.60 3.61 12.43
C ASP A 378 24.84 3.29 11.14
N VAL A 379 23.78 4.05 10.90
CA VAL A 379 22.89 3.94 9.73
C VAL A 379 22.75 5.33 9.15
N THR A 380 22.82 5.47 7.84
CA THR A 380 22.58 6.75 7.17
C THR A 380 21.22 6.75 6.48
N LEU A 381 20.59 7.91 6.40
CA LEU A 381 19.39 8.15 5.63
C LEU A 381 19.64 9.31 4.67
N ARG A 382 19.46 9.08 3.37
CA ARG A 382 19.60 10.08 2.32
C ARG A 382 18.27 10.32 1.62
N TRP A 383 17.93 11.58 1.37
CA TRP A 383 16.80 11.97 0.51
C TRP A 383 17.35 12.37 -0.86
N GLY A 384 17.22 11.48 -1.85
CA GLY A 384 17.75 11.69 -3.20
C GLY A 384 17.03 12.79 -3.98
N GLU A 385 17.69 13.33 -5.00
CA GLU A 385 17.09 14.32 -5.93
C GLU A 385 15.91 13.74 -6.72
N ASP A 386 15.91 12.43 -6.92
CA ASP A 386 14.82 11.64 -7.49
C ASP A 386 13.64 11.43 -6.54
N GLY A 387 13.74 11.91 -5.30
CA GLY A 387 12.72 11.73 -4.29
C GLY A 387 12.69 10.33 -3.68
N VAL A 388 13.69 9.49 -3.93
CA VAL A 388 13.85 8.19 -3.28
C VAL A 388 14.63 8.37 -1.99
N LEU A 389 14.15 7.74 -0.92
CA LEU A 389 14.84 7.70 0.36
C LEU A 389 15.72 6.47 0.41
N VAL A 390 17.00 6.63 0.70
CA VAL A 390 17.97 5.54 0.71
C VAL A 390 18.54 5.40 2.10
N ILE A 391 18.48 4.19 2.63
CA ILE A 391 19.05 3.83 3.93
C ILE A 391 20.27 2.96 3.66
N GLU A 392 21.40 3.36 4.23
CA GLU A 392 22.66 2.64 4.06
C GLU A 392 23.22 2.25 5.43
N ARG A 393 23.95 1.14 5.43
CA ARG A 393 24.70 0.64 6.59
C ARG A 393 26.04 0.13 6.07
N ASP A 394 27.13 0.55 6.71
CA ASP A 394 28.49 0.18 6.31
C ASP A 394 28.74 0.44 4.80
N GLU A 395 28.28 1.61 4.30
CA GLU A 395 28.34 2.03 2.88
C GLU A 395 27.56 1.15 1.89
N THR A 396 26.74 0.21 2.39
CA THR A 396 25.87 -0.64 1.56
C THR A 396 24.43 -0.18 1.65
N VAL A 397 23.74 -0.09 0.50
CA VAL A 397 22.30 0.20 0.49
C VAL A 397 21.55 -1.00 1.06
N VAL A 398 20.92 -0.80 2.22
CA VAL A 398 20.10 -1.82 2.86
C VAL A 398 18.64 -1.71 2.43
N LEU A 399 18.18 -0.49 2.12
CA LEU A 399 16.79 -0.23 1.77
C LEU A 399 16.62 1.06 0.96
N ARG A 400 15.95 0.95 -0.19
CA ARG A 400 15.35 2.07 -0.91
C ARG A 400 13.87 2.19 -0.56
N VAL A 401 13.39 3.37 -0.22
CA VAL A 401 11.96 3.66 -0.02
C VAL A 401 11.50 4.62 -1.10
N VAL A 402 10.54 4.17 -1.92
CA VAL A 402 10.01 4.90 -3.08
C VAL A 402 8.58 5.38 -2.76
N PRO A 403 8.40 6.70 -2.53
CA PRO A 403 7.06 7.30 -2.46
C PRO A 403 6.38 7.24 -3.83
N LEU A 404 5.37 6.36 -3.99
CA LEU A 404 4.57 6.26 -5.20
C LEU A 404 3.17 6.82 -4.95
N PRO A 405 2.85 8.04 -5.39
CA PRO A 405 1.57 8.71 -5.10
C PRO A 405 0.37 8.14 -5.90
N HIS A 406 0.51 6.96 -6.50
CA HIS A 406 -0.52 6.31 -7.30
C HIS A 406 -1.32 5.30 -6.46
N PRO A 407 -2.66 5.37 -6.44
CA PRO A 407 -3.51 4.48 -5.64
C PRO A 407 -3.64 3.10 -6.31
N LEU A 408 -2.61 2.25 -6.16
CA LEU A 408 -2.50 0.94 -6.84
C LEU A 408 -3.66 -0.02 -6.59
N THR A 409 -4.41 0.18 -5.51
CA THR A 409 -5.42 -0.76 -5.02
C THR A 409 -6.85 -0.28 -5.20
N GLU A 410 -7.07 0.88 -5.83
CA GLU A 410 -8.40 1.49 -5.80
C GLU A 410 -9.39 0.61 -6.59
N SER A 411 -10.23 -0.12 -5.86
CA SER A 411 -11.12 -1.19 -6.35
C SER A 411 -12.10 -0.76 -7.46
N ARG A 412 -12.20 0.55 -7.69
CA ARG A 412 -13.12 1.21 -8.63
C ARG A 412 -12.52 1.42 -10.02
N LEU A 413 -11.23 1.18 -10.18
CA LEU A 413 -10.57 1.21 -11.49
C LEU A 413 -11.02 -0.04 -12.28
N ARG A 414 -11.50 0.16 -13.52
CA ARG A 414 -11.85 -0.95 -14.45
C ARG A 414 -10.67 -1.86 -14.84
N VAL A 415 -9.50 -1.64 -14.24
CA VAL A 415 -8.28 -2.40 -14.48
C VAL A 415 -8.06 -3.30 -13.26
N PRO A 416 -7.79 -4.61 -13.45
CA PRO A 416 -7.38 -5.48 -12.37
C PRO A 416 -6.22 -4.88 -11.56
N VAL A 417 -6.36 -4.78 -10.23
CA VAL A 417 -5.30 -4.34 -9.30
C VAL A 417 -3.99 -5.09 -9.53
N LEU A 418 -4.07 -6.37 -9.94
CA LEU A 418 -2.91 -7.19 -10.28
C LEU A 418 -2.10 -6.64 -11.46
N ASP A 419 -2.75 -6.01 -12.46
CA ASP A 419 -2.06 -5.45 -13.61
C ASP A 419 -1.23 -4.22 -13.21
N GLU A 420 -1.79 -3.33 -12.37
CA GLU A 420 -1.06 -2.17 -11.85
C GLU A 420 0.09 -2.59 -10.94
N LEU A 421 -0.12 -3.61 -10.10
CA LEU A 421 0.95 -4.18 -9.29
C LEU A 421 2.06 -4.81 -10.15
N ALA A 422 1.72 -5.40 -11.30
CA ALA A 422 2.69 -5.99 -12.22
C ALA A 422 3.52 -4.93 -12.99
N MET A 423 2.98 -3.72 -13.19
CA MET A 423 3.72 -2.61 -13.82
C MET A 423 4.98 -2.23 -13.02
N LEU A 424 4.97 -2.39 -11.69
CA LEU A 424 6.13 -2.11 -10.83
C LEU A 424 7.27 -3.12 -10.96
N THR A 425 7.02 -4.29 -11.56
CA THR A 425 7.99 -5.37 -11.70
C THR A 425 8.46 -5.57 -13.13
N VAL A 426 8.02 -4.72 -14.08
CA VAL A 426 8.46 -4.78 -15.49
C VAL A 426 9.98 -4.63 -15.60
N GLN A 427 10.55 -3.70 -14.83
CA GLN A 427 11.98 -3.61 -14.60
C GLN A 427 12.24 -3.79 -13.10
N PRO A 428 12.66 -4.97 -12.64
CA PRO A 428 12.85 -5.21 -11.22
C PRO A 428 14.02 -4.37 -10.67
N PRO A 429 13.89 -3.78 -9.47
CA PRO A 429 15.02 -3.16 -8.79
C PRO A 429 16.09 -4.19 -8.45
N THR A 430 17.35 -3.76 -8.42
CA THR A 430 18.50 -4.58 -7.99
C THR A 430 18.67 -4.59 -6.48
N GLU A 431 18.32 -3.49 -5.83
CA GLU A 431 18.45 -3.30 -4.39
C GLU A 431 17.10 -3.51 -3.69
N PRO A 432 17.11 -3.92 -2.40
CA PRO A 432 15.90 -4.05 -1.61
C PRO A 432 15.09 -2.73 -1.60
N THR A 433 13.89 -2.77 -2.18
CA THR A 433 13.08 -1.59 -2.47
C THR A 433 11.68 -1.73 -1.88
N LEU A 434 11.27 -0.73 -1.11
CA LEU A 434 9.94 -0.59 -0.54
C LEU A 434 9.16 0.51 -1.28
N VAL A 435 8.08 0.15 -1.95
CA VAL A 435 7.14 1.11 -2.53
C VAL A 435 6.03 1.42 -1.53
N LEU A 436 5.88 2.69 -1.18
CA LEU A 436 4.78 3.18 -0.35
C LEU A 436 3.74 3.85 -1.24
N TYR A 437 2.49 3.40 -1.19
CA TYR A 437 1.42 3.93 -2.02
C TYR A 437 0.16 4.28 -1.20
N PRO A 438 -0.65 5.26 -1.64
CA PRO A 438 -1.92 5.59 -0.98
C PRO A 438 -2.85 4.39 -1.02
N GLY A 439 -3.39 3.99 0.13
CA GLY A 439 -4.44 2.98 0.19
C GLY A 439 -5.07 2.90 1.56
N GLY A 440 -6.39 3.08 1.65
CA GLY A 440 -7.15 3.11 2.90
C GLY A 440 -7.63 1.73 3.37
N ARG A 441 -8.04 1.63 4.63
CA ARG A 441 -8.48 0.37 5.27
C ARG A 441 -9.66 -0.27 4.55
N GLU A 442 -10.71 0.50 4.26
CA GLU A 442 -11.89 -0.03 3.56
C GLU A 442 -11.53 -0.58 2.17
N GLU A 443 -10.76 0.19 1.40
CA GLU A 443 -10.31 -0.20 0.06
C GLU A 443 -9.49 -1.50 0.10
N ARG A 444 -8.57 -1.62 1.07
CA ARG A 444 -7.78 -2.84 1.23
C ARG A 444 -8.64 -4.04 1.59
N GLN A 445 -9.68 -3.89 2.40
CA GLN A 445 -10.57 -5.00 2.76
C GLN A 445 -11.35 -5.56 1.56
N GLU A 446 -11.55 -4.77 0.52
CA GLU A 446 -12.18 -5.21 -0.74
C GLU A 446 -11.22 -6.01 -1.65
N LEU A 447 -9.91 -6.01 -1.37
CA LEU A 447 -8.92 -6.70 -2.18
C LEU A 447 -8.92 -8.23 -1.95
N PRO A 448 -8.54 -9.01 -2.99
CA PRO A 448 -8.26 -10.43 -2.82
C PRO A 448 -7.27 -10.68 -1.68
N GLN A 449 -7.49 -11.74 -0.89
CA GLN A 449 -6.65 -12.08 0.26
C GLN A 449 -5.18 -12.23 -0.12
N SER A 450 -4.89 -12.79 -1.30
CA SER A 450 -3.53 -12.94 -1.83
C SER A 450 -2.80 -11.61 -2.06
N VAL A 451 -3.52 -10.51 -2.32
CA VAL A 451 -2.95 -9.15 -2.44
C VAL A 451 -2.73 -8.54 -1.07
N ARG A 452 -3.72 -8.66 -0.16
CA ARG A 452 -3.64 -8.13 1.22
C ARG A 452 -2.45 -8.71 1.98
N LEU A 453 -2.10 -9.97 1.73
CA LEU A 453 -0.98 -10.64 2.42
C LEU A 453 0.40 -10.21 1.92
N GLN A 454 0.50 -9.56 0.75
CA GLN A 454 1.80 -9.13 0.20
C GLN A 454 2.45 -8.03 1.05
N SER A 455 1.67 -7.23 1.79
CA SER A 455 2.17 -6.20 2.70
C SER A 455 2.92 -6.74 3.93
N PHE A 456 2.96 -8.07 4.08
CA PHE A 456 3.63 -8.79 5.17
C PHE A 456 4.75 -9.71 4.68
N GLU A 457 5.05 -9.67 3.38
CA GLU A 457 6.18 -10.35 2.78
C GLU A 457 7.48 -9.55 3.00
N ALA A 458 8.63 -10.20 2.87
CA ALA A 458 9.94 -9.60 3.16
C ALA A 458 10.87 -9.65 1.93
N PRO A 459 12.04 -8.95 1.99
CA PRO A 459 13.04 -8.98 0.92
C PRO A 459 13.39 -10.40 0.47
N GLY A 460 13.15 -10.72 -0.80
CA GLY A 460 13.63 -11.95 -1.42
C GLY A 460 12.67 -13.16 -1.40
N ALA A 461 11.37 -12.97 -1.20
CA ALA A 461 10.40 -14.07 -1.24
C ALA A 461 9.87 -14.37 -2.66
N PRO A 462 10.13 -15.55 -3.27
CA PRO A 462 9.26 -16.08 -4.30
C PRO A 462 8.03 -16.66 -3.60
N ALA A 463 6.90 -15.95 -3.67
CA ALA A 463 5.61 -16.62 -3.58
C ALA A 463 5.44 -17.56 -4.78
N PRO A 464 4.60 -18.61 -4.71
CA PRO A 464 4.23 -19.38 -5.89
C PRO A 464 3.63 -18.43 -6.95
N GLY A 465 4.40 -18.11 -8.00
CA GLY A 465 4.04 -17.13 -9.03
C GLY A 465 4.70 -15.74 -8.94
N LYS A 466 5.73 -15.53 -8.10
CA LYS A 466 6.53 -14.29 -8.09
C LYS A 466 7.98 -14.55 -8.50
N ASP A 467 8.49 -13.72 -9.42
CA ASP A 467 9.93 -13.56 -9.67
C ASP A 467 10.57 -13.03 -8.39
N GLY A 468 11.76 -13.53 -8.01
CA GLY A 468 12.48 -13.20 -6.77
C GLY A 468 12.98 -11.75 -6.65
N THR A 469 12.20 -10.79 -7.15
CA THR A 469 12.45 -9.36 -7.13
C THR A 469 12.43 -8.82 -5.69
N PRO A 470 13.44 -8.03 -5.28
CA PRO A 470 13.53 -7.49 -3.93
C PRO A 470 12.62 -6.25 -3.75
N LEU A 471 11.32 -6.39 -3.99
CA LEU A 471 10.33 -5.31 -3.99
C LEU A 471 9.15 -5.58 -3.05
N TRP A 472 8.87 -4.68 -2.10
CA TRP A 472 7.64 -4.69 -1.29
C TRP A 472 6.74 -3.52 -1.59
N LYS A 473 5.48 -3.69 -1.23
CA LYS A 473 4.41 -2.74 -1.51
C LYS A 473 3.61 -2.59 -0.23
N ILE A 474 3.71 -1.43 0.41
CA ILE A 474 2.99 -1.14 1.65
C ILE A 474 2.03 0.02 1.38
N PRO A 475 0.71 -0.22 1.57
CA PRO A 475 -0.27 0.85 1.54
C PRO A 475 -0.14 1.69 2.82
N VAL A 476 -0.22 3.00 2.66
CA VAL A 476 -0.17 3.97 3.75
C VAL A 476 -1.29 5.00 3.60
N SER A 477 -1.80 5.45 4.75
CA SER A 477 -2.84 6.48 4.83
C SER A 477 -2.62 7.33 6.08
N PRO A 478 -2.80 8.68 6.00
CA PRO A 478 -2.78 9.55 7.17
C PRO A 478 -4.02 9.34 8.07
N LEU A 479 -4.95 8.46 7.69
CA LEU A 479 -6.08 8.03 8.52
C LEU A 479 -5.77 6.73 9.29
N GLU A 480 -4.52 6.26 9.28
CA GLU A 480 -4.14 5.01 9.93
C GLU A 480 -2.77 5.13 10.61
N ILE A 481 -2.75 4.95 11.94
CA ILE A 481 -1.48 4.82 12.68
C ILE A 481 -0.67 3.61 12.22
N ASP A 482 -1.36 2.57 11.76
CA ASP A 482 -0.75 1.33 11.29
C ASP A 482 0.20 1.59 10.10
N SER A 483 0.08 2.71 9.38
CA SER A 483 1.03 3.14 8.35
C SER A 483 2.46 3.29 8.90
N VAL A 484 2.60 3.87 10.09
CA VAL A 484 3.91 4.04 10.75
C VAL A 484 4.44 2.67 11.19
N THR A 485 3.59 1.84 11.80
CA THR A 485 4.03 0.56 12.35
C THR A 485 4.37 -0.47 11.26
N ARG A 486 3.67 -0.45 10.11
CA ARG A 486 4.03 -1.23 8.91
C ARG A 486 5.40 -0.82 8.36
N LEU A 487 5.66 0.48 8.26
CA LEU A 487 6.96 0.97 7.78
C LEU A 487 8.06 0.64 8.79
N GLY A 488 7.80 0.81 10.09
CA GLY A 488 8.69 0.41 11.19
C GLY A 488 8.99 -1.10 11.15
N ARG A 489 8.01 -1.94 10.84
CA ARG A 489 8.23 -3.38 10.61
C ARG A 489 9.20 -3.63 9.45
N GLY A 490 8.98 -3.00 8.29
CA GLY A 490 9.86 -3.15 7.13
C GLY A 490 11.29 -2.72 7.45
N LEU A 491 11.44 -1.56 8.11
CA LEU A 491 12.72 -1.03 8.57
C LEU A 491 13.40 -1.99 9.56
N ARG A 492 12.68 -2.46 10.59
CA ARG A 492 13.20 -3.41 11.57
C ARG A 492 13.65 -4.69 10.90
N PHE A 493 12.86 -5.22 9.97
CA PHE A 493 13.23 -6.44 9.26
C PHE A 493 14.58 -6.27 8.57
N VAL A 494 14.77 -5.20 7.78
CA VAL A 494 16.03 -4.96 7.06
C VAL A 494 17.21 -4.74 8.03
N LEU A 495 17.00 -3.99 9.12
CA LEU A 495 18.08 -3.69 10.07
C LEU A 495 18.48 -4.88 10.96
N GLU A 496 17.53 -5.76 11.28
CA GLU A 496 17.73 -6.88 12.22
C GLU A 496 17.94 -8.24 11.55
N GLN A 497 17.43 -8.45 10.34
CA GLN A 497 17.54 -9.73 9.64
C GLN A 497 19.00 -10.19 9.46
N PRO A 498 19.98 -9.34 9.10
CA PRO A 498 21.37 -9.76 8.95
C PRO A 498 21.96 -10.33 10.24
N ARG A 499 21.64 -9.68 11.37
CA ARG A 499 22.04 -10.14 12.70
C ARG A 499 21.34 -11.46 13.03
N LEU A 500 20.02 -11.49 12.94
CA LEU A 500 19.20 -12.60 13.45
C LEU A 500 19.21 -13.85 12.55
N SER A 501 19.51 -13.73 11.27
CA SER A 501 19.56 -14.87 10.33
C SER A 501 20.98 -15.29 9.97
N GLY A 502 21.99 -14.52 10.38
CA GLY A 502 23.40 -14.82 10.13
C GLY A 502 23.99 -15.88 11.05
N TYR A 503 23.29 -16.27 12.12
CA TYR A 503 23.71 -17.35 13.00
C TYR A 503 23.49 -18.73 12.35
N PRO A 504 24.45 -19.68 12.42
CA PRO A 504 25.74 -19.56 13.08
C PRO A 504 26.75 -18.74 12.26
N TYR A 505 27.53 -17.89 12.94
CA TYR A 505 28.52 -17.05 12.27
C TYR A 505 29.75 -17.88 11.89
N HIS A 506 30.10 -17.83 10.61
CA HIS A 506 31.21 -18.56 10.02
C HIS A 506 32.51 -17.77 10.11
N VAL A 507 33.59 -18.50 10.34
CA VAL A 507 34.98 -18.00 10.39
C VAL A 507 35.78 -18.76 9.35
N SER A 508 36.45 -18.03 8.47
CA SER A 508 37.27 -18.60 7.42
C SER A 508 38.58 -19.10 8.03
N VAL A 509 39.03 -20.26 7.57
CA VAL A 509 40.30 -20.84 8.02
C VAL A 509 41.32 -20.68 6.90
N GLY A 510 42.35 -19.87 7.16
CA GLY A 510 43.45 -19.64 6.22
C GLY A 510 44.24 -20.91 5.91
N ALA A 511 44.83 -20.96 4.72
CA ALA A 511 45.66 -22.09 4.31
C ALA A 511 46.86 -22.27 5.25
N GLY A 512 47.06 -23.48 5.78
CA GLY A 512 48.19 -23.82 6.66
C GLY A 512 47.94 -23.70 8.17
N VAL A 513 46.70 -23.41 8.59
CA VAL A 513 46.26 -23.55 9.99
C VAL A 513 45.66 -24.94 10.21
N ASP A 514 46.14 -25.65 11.24
CA ASP A 514 45.55 -26.92 11.66
C ASP A 514 44.27 -26.67 12.47
N THR A 515 43.22 -27.46 12.26
CA THR A 515 41.92 -27.31 12.93
C THR A 515 41.70 -28.34 14.04
N GLU A 516 42.68 -29.21 14.34
CA GLU A 516 42.53 -30.24 15.39
C GLU A 516 42.23 -29.66 16.78
N PHE A 517 42.72 -28.45 17.06
CA PHE A 517 42.49 -27.73 18.32
C PHE A 517 41.00 -27.43 18.60
N VAL A 518 40.16 -27.38 17.56
CA VAL A 518 38.72 -27.06 17.64
C VAL A 518 37.99 -28.07 18.53
N SER A 519 38.39 -29.35 18.48
CA SER A 519 37.83 -30.42 19.31
C SER A 519 37.96 -30.16 20.82
N ARG A 520 38.89 -29.30 21.23
CA ARG A 520 39.17 -28.93 22.62
C ARG A 520 38.53 -27.60 23.03
N ILE A 521 37.86 -26.90 22.10
CA ILE A 521 37.20 -25.62 22.35
C ILE A 521 35.67 -25.83 22.23
N PRO A 522 34.93 -25.98 23.35
CA PRO A 522 33.54 -26.46 23.32
C PRO A 522 32.54 -25.55 22.60
N TRP A 523 32.90 -24.29 22.38
CA TRP A 523 32.06 -23.27 21.74
C TRP A 523 32.42 -23.02 20.27
N LEU A 524 33.40 -23.76 19.73
CA LEU A 524 33.73 -23.80 18.31
C LEU A 524 33.40 -25.19 17.75
N SER A 525 32.95 -25.23 16.49
CA SER A 525 32.83 -26.49 15.75
C SER A 525 33.15 -26.30 14.28
N MET A 526 33.43 -27.40 13.58
CA MET A 526 33.55 -27.41 12.13
C MET A 526 32.17 -27.32 11.47
N GLY A 527 31.95 -26.27 10.68
CA GLY A 527 30.82 -26.15 9.76
C GLY A 527 31.19 -26.56 8.33
N THR A 528 30.24 -26.45 7.41
CA THR A 528 30.48 -26.76 5.97
C THR A 528 31.45 -25.79 5.30
N ASN A 529 31.52 -24.54 5.77
CA ASN A 529 32.29 -23.45 5.15
C ASN A 529 33.34 -22.84 6.12
N GLY A 530 33.91 -23.64 7.02
CA GLY A 530 34.91 -23.18 8.00
C GLY A 530 34.46 -23.41 9.44
N LEU A 531 35.03 -22.65 10.38
CA LEU A 531 34.66 -22.74 11.79
C LEU A 531 33.35 -22.01 12.03
N ILE A 532 32.59 -22.46 13.02
CA ILE A 532 31.40 -21.75 13.50
C ILE A 532 31.48 -21.56 15.01
N VAL A 533 31.04 -20.39 15.46
CA VAL A 533 30.82 -20.10 16.89
C VAL A 533 29.44 -20.60 17.26
N THR A 534 29.39 -21.62 18.13
CA THR A 534 28.14 -22.28 18.51
C THR A 534 27.47 -21.62 19.70
N ARG A 535 28.22 -20.99 20.61
CA ARG A 535 27.69 -20.32 21.80
C ARG A 535 28.53 -19.14 22.21
N VAL A 536 27.98 -18.30 23.08
CA VAL A 536 28.77 -17.27 23.77
C VAL A 536 29.76 -17.96 24.72
N PRO A 537 31.08 -17.73 24.58
CA PRO A 537 32.07 -18.22 25.53
C PRO A 537 32.16 -17.31 26.75
N ALA A 538 32.53 -17.88 27.90
CA ALA A 538 32.95 -17.08 29.05
C ALA A 538 34.35 -16.49 28.83
N ASP A 539 34.70 -15.40 29.51
CA ASP A 539 35.97 -14.69 29.32
C ASP A 539 37.20 -15.60 29.47
N HIS A 540 37.18 -16.52 30.44
CA HIS A 540 38.26 -17.49 30.65
C HIS A 540 38.37 -18.52 29.52
N GLU A 541 37.24 -18.94 28.93
CA GLU A 541 37.23 -19.85 27.78
C GLU A 541 37.76 -19.14 26.53
N LEU A 542 37.45 -17.86 26.36
CA LEU A 542 37.95 -17.04 25.26
C LEU A 542 39.47 -16.84 25.37
N ALA A 543 39.98 -16.55 26.57
CA ALA A 543 41.42 -16.43 26.81
C ALA A 543 42.18 -17.75 26.56
N ALA A 544 41.63 -18.87 27.02
CA ALA A 544 42.20 -20.20 26.78
C ALA A 544 42.23 -20.54 25.29
N ALA A 545 41.13 -20.31 24.57
CA ALA A 545 41.05 -20.50 23.13
C ALA A 545 42.08 -19.65 22.37
N ARG A 546 42.24 -18.38 22.76
CA ARG A 546 43.26 -17.49 22.16
C ARG A 546 44.66 -18.08 22.24
N ALA A 547 45.04 -18.56 23.43
CA ALA A 547 46.34 -19.19 23.62
C ALA A 547 46.52 -20.43 22.73
N MET A 548 45.47 -21.26 22.59
CA MET A 548 45.50 -22.45 21.74
C MET A 548 45.61 -22.14 20.24
N VAL A 549 44.89 -21.12 19.77
CA VAL A 549 44.95 -20.66 18.37
C VAL A 549 46.34 -20.07 18.08
N LEU A 550 46.83 -19.19 18.94
CA LEU A 550 48.15 -18.57 18.77
C LEU A 550 49.31 -19.58 18.86
N ALA A 551 49.14 -20.69 19.57
CA ALA A 551 50.12 -21.77 19.60
C ALA A 551 50.28 -22.51 18.26
N GLN A 552 49.39 -22.28 17.28
CA GLN A 552 49.51 -22.83 15.92
C GLN A 552 50.51 -22.08 15.02
N ARG A 553 51.14 -21.01 15.53
CA ARG A 553 52.17 -20.28 14.82
C ARG A 553 53.37 -21.18 14.50
N ARG A 554 53.82 -21.12 13.25
CA ARG A 554 55.01 -21.77 12.73
C ARG A 554 55.97 -20.71 12.23
N ASP A 555 57.20 -20.74 12.73
CA ASP A 555 58.28 -19.86 12.28
C ASP A 555 59.01 -20.46 11.06
N THR A 556 59.69 -19.59 10.31
CA THR A 556 60.44 -19.94 9.10
C THR A 556 61.59 -20.90 9.41
N SER A 557 61.37 -22.18 9.11
CA SER A 557 62.43 -23.18 9.08
C SER A 557 63.12 -23.17 7.71
N ARG A 558 64.42 -22.82 7.67
CA ARG A 558 65.26 -22.85 6.45
C ARG A 558 65.32 -24.24 5.78
N PHE A 559 64.95 -25.30 6.48
CA PHE A 559 65.07 -26.69 6.02
C PHE A 559 63.82 -27.26 5.32
N GLN A 560 62.65 -26.61 5.40
CA GLN A 560 61.40 -27.21 4.92
C GLN A 560 60.67 -26.46 3.78
N GLN A 561 61.25 -25.38 3.21
CA GLN A 561 60.59 -24.58 2.15
C GLN A 561 59.14 -24.13 2.49
N ARG A 562 58.73 -24.13 3.76
CA ARG A 562 57.41 -23.66 4.21
C ARG A 562 57.56 -22.27 4.82
N GLY A 563 56.80 -21.30 4.31
CA GLY A 563 56.73 -19.93 4.85
C GLY A 563 56.06 -19.88 6.23
N THR A 564 56.15 -18.73 6.91
CA THR A 564 55.47 -18.47 8.19
C THR A 564 53.95 -18.43 8.01
N ASN A 565 53.18 -18.91 8.99
CA ASN A 565 51.70 -18.80 9.01
C ASN A 565 51.19 -17.78 10.06
N ALA A 566 52.08 -16.96 10.63
CA ALA A 566 51.74 -16.06 11.73
C ALA A 566 50.56 -15.12 11.43
N THR A 567 50.56 -14.49 10.25
CA THR A 567 49.48 -13.60 9.80
C THR A 567 48.14 -14.34 9.69
N ALA A 568 48.12 -15.53 9.09
CA ALA A 568 46.90 -16.32 8.95
C ALA A 568 46.30 -16.75 10.32
N VAL A 569 47.16 -17.02 11.31
CA VAL A 569 46.73 -17.34 12.68
C VAL A 569 46.18 -16.12 13.42
N GLU A 570 46.79 -14.94 13.22
CA GLU A 570 46.27 -13.67 13.76
C GLU A 570 44.93 -13.29 13.13
N GLU A 571 44.83 -13.34 11.81
CA GLU A 571 43.59 -13.10 11.06
C GLU A 571 42.47 -14.04 11.49
N LEU A 572 42.78 -15.34 11.67
CA LEU A 572 41.83 -16.31 12.19
C LEU A 572 41.30 -15.91 13.57
N TRP A 573 42.18 -15.50 14.50
CA TRP A 573 41.75 -15.09 15.83
C TRP A 573 40.89 -13.82 15.80
N GLU A 574 41.23 -12.84 14.96
CA GLU A 574 40.42 -11.64 14.76
C GLU A 574 39.04 -11.98 14.17
N GLU A 575 38.96 -12.93 13.23
CA GLU A 575 37.68 -13.46 12.74
C GLU A 575 36.87 -14.19 13.81
N VAL A 576 37.51 -15.04 14.62
CA VAL A 576 36.86 -15.68 15.78
C VAL A 576 36.33 -14.62 16.75
N GLY A 577 37.12 -13.60 17.07
CA GLY A 577 36.72 -12.49 17.92
C GLY A 577 35.52 -11.72 17.37
N ARG A 578 35.48 -11.48 16.05
CA ARG A 578 34.32 -10.88 15.36
C ARG A 578 33.08 -11.77 15.46
N ALA A 579 33.20 -13.06 15.18
CA ALA A 579 32.08 -14.01 15.25
C ALA A 579 31.54 -14.15 16.68
N VAL A 580 32.40 -14.12 17.71
CA VAL A 580 31.99 -14.09 19.13
C VAL A 580 31.21 -12.80 19.44
N LYS A 581 31.70 -11.63 19.01
CA LYS A 581 30.98 -10.35 19.19
C LYS A 581 29.60 -10.36 18.51
N GLN A 582 29.50 -10.92 17.31
CA GLN A 582 28.22 -11.09 16.60
C GLN A 582 27.28 -12.05 17.37
N THR A 583 27.82 -13.13 17.94
CA THR A 583 27.05 -14.09 18.76
C THR A 583 26.54 -13.44 20.05
N VAL A 584 27.33 -12.60 20.71
CA VAL A 584 26.87 -11.79 21.86
C VAL A 584 25.78 -10.81 21.42
N ALA A 585 25.95 -10.16 20.27
CA ALA A 585 24.97 -9.20 19.75
C ALA A 585 23.59 -9.85 19.50
N LEU A 586 23.48 -11.16 19.24
CA LEU A 586 22.19 -11.88 19.16
C LEU A 586 21.35 -11.77 20.43
N THR A 587 21.98 -11.55 21.57
CA THR A 587 21.31 -11.48 22.89
C THR A 587 20.70 -10.12 23.19
N ARG A 588 20.98 -9.10 22.35
CA ARG A 588 20.31 -7.81 22.42
C ARG A 588 18.86 -7.94 21.95
N CYS A 589 17.93 -7.45 22.77
CA CYS A 589 16.50 -7.60 22.51
C CYS A 589 16.08 -6.80 21.25
N PRO A 590 15.44 -7.44 20.25
CA PRO A 590 15.00 -6.76 19.05
C PRO A 590 13.76 -5.87 19.24
N ARG A 591 13.14 -5.91 20.42
CA ARG A 591 11.93 -5.14 20.76
C ARG A 591 12.26 -3.87 21.54
N CYS A 592 12.92 -4.00 22.70
CA CYS A 592 13.24 -2.86 23.57
C CYS A 592 14.71 -2.41 23.49
N GLY A 593 15.58 -3.11 22.75
CA GLY A 593 16.99 -2.76 22.62
C GLY A 593 17.86 -3.09 23.84
N ALA A 594 17.30 -3.66 24.91
CA ALA A 594 18.01 -4.02 26.13
C ALA A 594 19.15 -5.01 25.85
N GLU A 595 20.32 -4.72 26.45
CA GLU A 595 21.47 -5.60 26.43
C GLU A 595 21.33 -6.67 27.52
N SER A 596 21.79 -7.89 27.22
CA SER A 596 21.72 -8.99 28.16
C SER A 596 22.90 -8.93 29.14
N ALA A 597 22.63 -8.85 30.44
CA ALA A 597 23.66 -8.97 31.48
C ALA A 597 24.33 -10.35 31.53
N THR A 598 23.65 -11.40 31.05
CA THR A 598 24.15 -12.79 31.00
C THR A 598 23.96 -13.40 29.60
N PRO A 599 24.74 -12.96 28.58
CA PRO A 599 24.54 -13.39 27.19
C PRO A 599 24.61 -14.92 26.98
N ASP A 600 25.48 -15.58 27.76
CA ASP A 600 25.66 -17.04 27.80
C ASP A 600 24.40 -17.81 28.23
N ARG A 601 23.58 -17.22 29.10
CA ARG A 601 22.31 -17.81 29.55
C ARG A 601 21.13 -17.39 28.69
N THR A 602 21.19 -16.19 28.12
CA THR A 602 20.13 -15.63 27.28
C THR A 602 20.04 -16.34 25.93
N LEU A 603 21.18 -16.69 25.33
CA LEU A 603 21.23 -17.41 24.06
C LEU A 603 21.04 -18.92 24.27
N GLN A 604 19.85 -19.43 23.97
CA GLN A 604 19.58 -20.86 23.97
C GLN A 604 19.77 -21.44 22.58
N ILE A 605 20.79 -22.27 22.41
CA ILE A 605 21.07 -22.91 21.12
C ILE A 605 20.12 -24.08 20.92
N ARG A 606 19.66 -24.21 19.68
CA ARG A 606 18.83 -25.31 19.21
C ARG A 606 19.56 -25.96 18.03
N GLY A 607 19.35 -27.25 17.80
CA GLY A 607 19.99 -27.97 16.69
C GLY A 607 19.73 -27.32 15.33
N ASP A 608 20.58 -27.61 14.34
CA ASP A 608 20.48 -27.17 12.94
C ASP A 608 20.59 -25.65 12.69
N GLY A 609 21.37 -24.94 13.52
CA GLY A 609 21.60 -23.50 13.37
C GLY A 609 20.46 -22.63 13.90
N HIS A 610 19.60 -23.20 14.74
CA HIS A 610 18.52 -22.48 15.40
C HIS A 610 18.98 -21.88 16.74
N PHE A 611 18.31 -20.81 17.16
CA PHE A 611 18.49 -20.27 18.50
C PHE A 611 17.18 -19.68 19.03
N ARG A 612 17.11 -19.50 20.34
CA ARG A 612 16.03 -18.80 21.05
C ARG A 612 16.63 -17.89 22.12
N CYS A 613 16.12 -16.68 22.21
CA CYS A 613 16.44 -15.72 23.25
C CYS A 613 15.16 -15.20 23.90
N SER A 614 15.27 -14.76 25.16
CA SER A 614 14.18 -14.12 25.90
C SER A 614 14.70 -12.89 26.65
N CYS A 615 13.99 -11.77 26.56
CA CYS A 615 14.35 -10.54 27.23
C CYS A 615 13.83 -10.53 28.67
N GLY A 616 14.72 -10.32 29.65
CA GLY A 616 14.34 -10.15 31.05
C GLY A 616 13.60 -8.84 31.38
N GLN A 617 13.68 -7.83 30.50
CA GLN A 617 13.06 -6.52 30.71
C GLN A 617 11.65 -6.42 30.12
N CYS A 618 11.49 -6.73 28.83
CA CYS A 618 10.20 -6.58 28.14
C CYS A 618 9.46 -7.90 27.86
N GLY A 619 10.02 -9.04 28.29
CA GLY A 619 9.46 -10.38 28.07
C GLY A 619 9.47 -10.85 26.61
N GLY A 620 9.99 -10.06 25.67
CA GLY A 620 10.03 -10.41 24.24
C GLY A 620 10.90 -11.64 23.98
N ILE A 621 10.45 -12.51 23.08
CA ILE A 621 11.15 -13.75 22.71
C ILE A 621 11.46 -13.69 21.22
N TRP A 622 12.69 -14.02 20.83
CA TRP A 622 13.07 -14.08 19.43
C TRP A 622 13.88 -15.32 19.09
N GLU A 623 13.73 -15.79 17.87
CA GLU A 623 14.29 -17.05 17.40
C GLU A 623 14.81 -16.93 15.97
N GLY A 624 15.85 -17.72 15.66
CA GLY A 624 16.25 -18.03 14.29
C GLY A 624 15.75 -19.41 13.90
N ARG A 625 14.98 -19.51 12.82
CA ARG A 625 14.43 -20.79 12.31
C ARG A 625 14.79 -21.04 10.87
N ARG A 626 14.94 -22.31 10.52
CA ARG A 626 15.21 -22.77 9.15
C ARG A 626 13.93 -23.20 8.45
N CYS A 627 13.67 -22.64 7.29
CA CYS A 627 12.54 -23.02 6.45
C CYS A 627 12.71 -24.45 5.94
N ARG A 628 11.65 -25.27 6.01
CA ARG A 628 11.69 -26.64 5.47
C ARG A 628 11.64 -26.69 3.95
N THR A 629 11.07 -25.67 3.31
CA THR A 629 10.92 -25.57 1.86
C THR A 629 12.16 -24.99 1.20
N CYS A 630 12.54 -23.75 1.52
CA CYS A 630 13.67 -23.06 0.87
C CYS A 630 15.01 -23.20 1.62
N ARG A 631 15.03 -23.84 2.80
CA ARG A 631 16.22 -24.03 3.65
C ARG A 631 16.89 -22.76 4.19
N GLN A 632 16.35 -21.58 3.88
CA GLN A 632 16.82 -20.29 4.39
C GLN A 632 16.48 -20.12 5.87
N LEU A 633 17.37 -19.44 6.60
CA LEU A 633 17.12 -19.00 7.96
C LEU A 633 16.29 -17.73 7.94
N TYR A 634 15.35 -17.62 8.88
CA TYR A 634 14.52 -16.44 9.04
C TYR A 634 14.26 -16.17 10.53
N PRO A 635 14.15 -14.88 10.90
CA PRO A 635 13.95 -14.51 12.28
C PRO A 635 12.47 -14.48 12.63
N ILE A 636 12.17 -14.81 13.89
CA ILE A 636 10.85 -14.68 14.50
C ILE A 636 10.99 -13.83 15.74
N LEU A 637 10.02 -12.96 15.95
CA LEU A 637 9.81 -12.24 17.20
C LEU A 637 8.42 -12.64 17.70
N GLU A 638 8.37 -13.47 18.74
CA GLU A 638 7.12 -13.91 19.36
C GLU A 638 6.58 -12.76 20.22
N SER A 639 5.32 -12.38 19.97
CA SER A 639 4.50 -11.61 20.90
C SER A 639 3.71 -12.59 21.77
N SER A 640 3.37 -12.20 23.01
CA SER A 640 2.61 -13.02 23.95
C SER A 640 1.17 -13.33 23.50
N ALA A 641 0.69 -12.69 22.43
CA ALA A 641 -0.63 -12.90 21.88
C ALA A 641 -0.68 -14.15 20.97
N LEU A 642 -1.57 -15.10 21.32
CA LEU A 642 -1.99 -16.14 20.37
C LEU A 642 -2.81 -15.47 19.27
N VAL A 643 -2.54 -15.81 18.00
CA VAL A 643 -3.41 -15.42 16.89
C VAL A 643 -4.75 -16.12 17.06
N ASP A 644 -5.84 -15.37 17.09
CA ASP A 644 -7.15 -15.96 16.92
C ASP A 644 -7.29 -16.41 15.46
N ALA A 645 -7.43 -17.73 15.27
CA ALA A 645 -7.50 -18.37 13.96
C ALA A 645 -8.66 -17.85 13.10
N GLY A 646 -9.69 -17.26 13.72
CA GLY A 646 -10.91 -16.83 13.06
C GLY A 646 -10.81 -15.53 12.24
N ASN A 647 -9.77 -14.70 12.41
CA ASN A 647 -9.77 -13.33 11.85
C ASN A 647 -8.40 -12.82 11.35
N ALA A 648 -7.51 -13.70 10.92
CA ALA A 648 -6.13 -13.37 10.60
C ALA A 648 -5.94 -12.81 9.17
N ASP A 649 -6.64 -11.73 8.82
CA ASP A 649 -6.31 -10.98 7.61
C ASP A 649 -5.12 -10.02 7.80
N GLY A 650 -4.71 -9.31 6.74
CA GLY A 650 -3.56 -8.42 6.78
C GLY A 650 -3.67 -7.36 7.89
N ASP A 651 -4.76 -6.59 7.90
CA ASP A 651 -4.97 -5.54 8.90
C ASP A 651 -5.04 -6.09 10.34
N TYR A 652 -5.50 -7.33 10.55
CA TYR A 652 -5.42 -7.98 11.86
C TYR A 652 -3.97 -8.10 12.35
N LEU A 653 -3.04 -8.49 11.47
CA LEU A 653 -1.63 -8.64 11.82
C LEU A 653 -1.00 -7.30 12.21
N ASP A 654 -1.33 -6.21 11.52
CA ASP A 654 -0.86 -4.87 11.89
C ASP A 654 -1.34 -4.47 13.28
N ARG A 655 -2.64 -4.66 13.56
CA ARG A 655 -3.26 -4.28 14.84
C ARG A 655 -2.72 -5.06 16.03
N HIS A 656 -2.32 -6.32 15.84
CA HIS A 656 -1.90 -7.20 16.93
C HIS A 656 -0.38 -7.24 17.14
N PHE A 657 0.39 -7.11 16.07
CA PHE A 657 1.85 -7.27 16.12
C PHE A 657 2.61 -5.98 15.81
N ALA A 658 2.03 -5.05 15.07
CA ALA A 658 2.67 -3.78 14.70
C ALA A 658 4.13 -3.98 14.21
N THR A 659 5.09 -3.28 14.81
CA THR A 659 6.53 -3.42 14.51
C THR A 659 7.16 -4.74 14.99
N ASP A 660 6.48 -5.50 15.84
CA ASP A 660 7.02 -6.73 16.45
C ASP A 660 6.89 -7.95 15.51
N LEU A 661 6.28 -7.80 14.34
CA LEU A 661 6.12 -8.90 13.38
C LEU A 661 7.34 -9.04 12.45
N LEU A 662 8.21 -10.02 12.68
CA LEU A 662 9.29 -10.37 11.74
C LEU A 662 8.90 -11.47 10.73
N ALA A 663 8.02 -12.38 11.13
CA ALA A 663 7.48 -13.43 10.29
C ALA A 663 6.00 -13.65 10.63
N ALA A 664 5.15 -13.73 9.60
CA ALA A 664 3.72 -13.91 9.81
C ALA A 664 3.43 -15.27 10.48
N PRO A 665 2.65 -15.32 11.57
CA PRO A 665 2.23 -16.58 12.17
C PRO A 665 1.24 -17.33 11.28
N CYS A 666 1.23 -18.66 11.40
CA CYS A 666 0.20 -19.51 10.83
C CYS A 666 -1.15 -19.26 11.51
N TRP A 667 -2.22 -19.27 10.73
CA TRP A 667 -3.56 -18.99 11.23
C TRP A 667 -4.16 -20.13 12.04
N VAL A 668 -3.78 -21.37 11.73
CA VAL A 668 -4.40 -22.56 12.35
C VAL A 668 -3.55 -23.12 13.49
N ARG A 669 -2.23 -23.02 13.39
CA ARG A 669 -1.30 -23.64 14.36
C ARG A 669 -0.44 -22.60 15.05
N ALA A 670 -0.58 -22.53 16.37
CA ALA A 670 0.29 -21.75 17.22
C ALA A 670 1.76 -22.15 16.99
N ARG A 671 2.67 -21.16 17.05
CA ARG A 671 4.12 -21.34 16.88
C ARG A 671 4.57 -21.87 15.52
N VAL A 672 3.70 -21.99 14.52
CA VAL A 672 4.12 -22.14 13.13
C VAL A 672 4.17 -20.77 12.50
N PHE A 673 5.21 -20.49 11.71
CA PHE A 673 5.39 -19.21 11.03
C PHE A 673 5.57 -19.44 9.55
N ILE A 674 5.19 -18.45 8.78
CA ILE A 674 5.34 -18.39 7.34
C ILE A 674 6.74 -17.86 7.06
N CYS A 675 7.48 -18.59 6.23
CA CYS A 675 8.82 -18.15 5.87
C CYS A 675 8.75 -16.84 5.08
N PRO A 676 9.36 -15.74 5.55
CA PRO A 676 9.37 -14.48 4.82
C PRO A 676 10.15 -14.55 3.50
N GLN A 677 10.95 -15.60 3.30
CA GLN A 677 11.81 -15.81 2.13
C GLN A 677 11.20 -16.73 1.06
N CYS A 678 10.10 -17.44 1.32
CA CYS A 678 9.42 -18.19 0.26
C CYS A 678 7.89 -18.11 0.37
N THR A 679 7.38 -17.42 1.39
CA THR A 679 5.96 -17.28 1.71
C THR A 679 5.18 -18.58 1.91
N VAL A 680 5.87 -19.73 1.82
CA VAL A 680 5.27 -21.04 2.05
C VAL A 680 5.05 -21.23 3.54
N CYS A 681 3.80 -21.51 3.89
CA CYS A 681 3.43 -21.89 5.23
C CYS A 681 3.98 -23.30 5.52
N GLY A 682 4.68 -23.48 6.63
CA GLY A 682 5.16 -24.80 7.07
C GLY A 682 4.06 -25.84 7.35
N ASN A 683 2.78 -25.43 7.29
CA ASN A 683 1.60 -26.27 7.46
C ASN A 683 0.80 -26.48 6.16
N ALA A 684 1.30 -26.03 5.00
CA ALA A 684 0.52 -26.01 3.75
C ALA A 684 0.02 -27.40 3.31
N GLU A 685 0.82 -28.46 3.52
CA GLU A 685 0.46 -29.84 3.13
C GLU A 685 -0.49 -30.53 4.13
N GLY A 686 -0.57 -30.03 5.37
CA GLY A 686 -1.24 -30.71 6.48
C GLY A 686 -2.64 -30.19 6.79
N GLU A 687 -3.12 -29.14 6.12
CA GLU A 687 -4.34 -28.44 6.49
C GLU A 687 -5.15 -27.94 5.29
N SER A 688 -6.18 -28.69 4.91
CA SER A 688 -7.06 -28.35 3.80
C SER A 688 -8.10 -27.26 4.12
N GLN A 689 -8.27 -26.91 5.39
CA GLN A 689 -9.27 -25.93 5.84
C GLN A 689 -8.71 -24.51 6.03
N CYS A 690 -7.40 -24.31 5.86
CA CYS A 690 -6.79 -22.99 6.00
C CYS A 690 -7.04 -22.14 4.77
N ALA A 691 -7.86 -21.08 4.88
CA ALA A 691 -8.21 -20.16 3.79
C ALA A 691 -6.98 -19.65 3.00
N ARG A 692 -5.88 -19.31 3.69
CA ARG A 692 -4.61 -18.91 3.05
C ARG A 692 -4.03 -20.01 2.16
N CYS A 693 -3.98 -21.23 2.68
CA CYS A 693 -3.33 -22.35 2.01
C CYS A 693 -4.21 -22.91 0.90
N SER A 694 -5.54 -22.83 1.04
CA SER A 694 -6.49 -23.22 0.00
C SER A 694 -6.47 -22.25 -1.19
N ASP A 695 -6.45 -20.93 -0.96
CA ASP A 695 -6.42 -19.93 -2.05
C ASP A 695 -5.10 -19.97 -2.86
N GLY A 696 -3.97 -20.29 -2.22
CA GLY A 696 -2.67 -20.44 -2.89
C GLY A 696 -2.50 -21.75 -3.68
N SER A 697 -3.34 -22.76 -3.45
CA SER A 697 -3.23 -24.08 -4.10
C SER A 697 -3.82 -24.12 -5.52
N ALA A 698 -4.70 -23.17 -5.87
CA ALA A 698 -5.34 -23.11 -7.19
C ALA A 698 -4.37 -22.75 -8.33
N THR A 699 -3.23 -22.12 -8.04
CA THR A 699 -2.22 -21.71 -9.05
C THR A 699 -1.01 -22.65 -9.13
N ALA A 700 -0.80 -23.54 -8.16
CA ALA A 700 0.36 -24.45 -8.13
C ALA A 700 0.14 -25.79 -8.88
N GLY A 701 -1.07 -26.05 -9.38
CA GLY A 701 -1.46 -27.35 -9.94
C GLY A 701 -1.09 -27.65 -11.40
N GLN A 702 -0.43 -26.73 -12.13
CA GLN A 702 -0.04 -26.94 -13.53
C GLN A 702 1.48 -26.92 -13.72
N GLY A 703 2.15 -27.85 -13.07
CA GLY A 703 3.56 -28.14 -13.34
C GLY A 703 3.99 -29.34 -12.52
N LEU A 704 4.44 -30.40 -13.18
CA LEU A 704 4.92 -31.67 -12.60
C LEU A 704 3.85 -32.75 -12.37
N GLY A 705 3.08 -33.05 -13.40
CA GLY A 705 2.36 -34.32 -13.55
C GLY A 705 3.23 -35.44 -14.14
N GLY A 706 4.34 -35.80 -13.48
CA GLY A 706 5.13 -36.98 -13.83
C GLY A 706 4.66 -38.22 -13.06
N ARG A 707 3.55 -38.84 -13.48
CA ARG A 707 3.11 -40.14 -12.94
C ARG A 707 4.14 -41.22 -13.28
N ARG A 708 4.96 -41.63 -12.31
CA ARG A 708 5.63 -42.94 -12.34
C ARG A 708 4.64 -44.00 -11.85
N SER A 709 4.06 -44.73 -12.79
CA SER A 709 3.46 -46.04 -12.54
C SER A 709 4.55 -47.02 -12.08
N ARG A 710 4.40 -47.60 -10.89
CA ARG A 710 5.06 -48.86 -10.54
C ARG A 710 4.06 -49.98 -10.71
N ALA A 711 4.43 -50.93 -11.56
CA ALA A 711 3.81 -52.24 -11.70
C ALA A 711 4.33 -53.21 -10.61
N SER A 712 3.61 -54.34 -10.47
CA SER A 712 3.90 -55.59 -9.71
C SER A 712 3.95 -55.43 -8.18
N ASP A 713 3.18 -56.12 -7.34
CA ASP A 713 2.31 -57.31 -7.46
C ASP A 713 1.05 -57.17 -6.59
#